data_AF-A0AAU8TWS3-F1
#
_entry.id   AF-A0AAU8TWS3-F1
#
_cell.length_a   1.000
_cell.length_b   1.000
_cell.length_c   1.000
_cell.angle_alpha   90.00
_cell.angle_beta   90.00
_cell.angle_gamma   90.00
#
_symmetry.space_group_name_H-M   'P 1'
#
loop_
_entity.id
_entity.type
_entity.pdbx_description
1 polymer ?
#
loop_
_entity_poly.entity_id
_entity_poly.type
_entity_poly.pdbx_seq_one_letter_code
_entity_poly.pdbx_strand_id
1 'polypeptide(L)'
;MNRLKYYFLKYQPYVVGVSCFLMLFVIWGLGVRLGFSSLGSLMVGIGGFLLSSSLYVLLLHRGAAQYQDLEVLLRDDADQAVLNASPADREEISLLRERLLQSIARLRAGTRGRRSRDALYALPWYLVIGQPASGKSSMLLQSGLHFPYAEREGMRTVGLGGTRNCDWFFSAEAVLLDTAGRYMDTPEEAGRWRGFLTLLRQYRPRQPLNGLIVTVSLEDLLNASALQCEQLAKRLRERVQEAQALLELTLPIYLVFTKCDLLPGFSEFYRQRHSLHQEGVLGTTFPHAHFEQADWGARFAQALEVWASHWQQVAGEQLVQQDIRITRDDPTVYRFPLELMAFKPVLRAFVATLLQANPYQSATLLRGFYFTSALDAQCATLGEHIRQVSQRFALDPQSIPTKGAAQPQSLFIQSLFQKVIIPDQHLVALYSRNRREDRHLRGWRLGGAALALAVCGAWGMAFWQNKMAIEGLVGDLALTAQQDADSPGAYAGWQRLDRLRASAAGYYSQHRQTGVPWSLRLGLYQGWVIEPKVREHYFAELERVMLTPTADNLTRSLSLLPTIKVYQRNTQDKHPVTGVDSVEPRALPQDNRAASIAKFGKATLETYQMLAKSWQGEADPLLLKQTMPDYWYPSIARHIRASTGAAQPEAADYLYAGRQIAFYSEQINEPDVPRIMDNAFLVSSSRNYINSLLAQSLRAIETITLESDTLFAFGRADLQSLKEGGRLQLGQIAAKLLNTPNVGTIVIAGHADQIGDADSNLRVSRQRAETIKTYLVGKGVPQELVTAVGEGSRRPLVRCDTALPRNDLISCLEPNRRVEIEVRAQP
;
A
#
# COMPACT_ATOMS: atom_id res chain seq x y z
N MET A 1 -1.28 21.71 -29.78
CA MET A 1 -2.05 21.12 -28.65
C MET A 1 -2.31 19.60 -28.75
N ASN A 2 -2.52 19.02 -29.93
CA ASN A 2 -2.84 17.57 -30.07
C ASN A 2 -1.68 16.60 -29.80
N ARG A 3 -0.41 16.98 -30.08
CA ARG A 3 0.76 16.14 -29.74
C ARG A 3 1.00 16.05 -28.23
N LEU A 4 0.74 17.12 -27.49
CA LEU A 4 0.85 17.12 -26.01
C LEU A 4 -0.20 16.22 -25.36
N LYS A 5 -1.46 16.24 -25.84
CA LYS A 5 -2.51 15.32 -25.36
C LYS A 5 -2.17 13.86 -25.65
N TYR A 6 -1.63 13.56 -26.84
CA TYR A 6 -1.21 12.19 -27.20
C TYR A 6 -0.04 11.69 -26.33
N TYR A 7 0.95 12.54 -26.07
CA TYR A 7 2.04 12.22 -25.12
C TYR A 7 1.51 12.05 -23.69
N PHE A 8 0.58 12.89 -23.23
CA PHE A 8 -0.02 12.75 -21.90
C PHE A 8 -0.82 11.45 -21.72
N LEU A 9 -1.53 11.00 -22.77
CA LEU A 9 -2.28 9.74 -22.76
C LEU A 9 -1.38 8.50 -22.87
N LYS A 10 -0.30 8.56 -23.66
CA LYS A 10 0.64 7.44 -23.82
C LYS A 10 1.58 7.27 -22.63
N TYR A 11 1.96 8.37 -21.98
CA TYR A 11 2.87 8.38 -20.82
C TYR A 11 2.15 8.65 -19.50
N GLN A 12 0.81 8.51 -19.46
CA GLN A 12 -0.01 8.69 -18.25
C GLN A 12 0.55 8.00 -16.99
N PRO A 13 1.04 6.74 -17.02
CA PRO A 13 1.65 6.13 -15.84
C PRO A 13 2.97 6.78 -15.42
N TYR A 14 3.76 7.30 -16.37
CA TYR A 14 5.02 8.01 -16.08
C TYR A 14 4.78 9.41 -15.51
N VAL A 15 3.80 10.14 -16.03
CA VAL A 15 3.44 11.46 -15.51
C VAL A 15 2.86 11.35 -14.10
N VAL A 16 2.03 10.33 -13.84
CA VAL A 16 1.55 10.02 -12.48
C VAL A 16 2.73 9.63 -11.59
N GLY A 17 3.67 8.80 -12.06
CA GLY A 17 4.88 8.43 -11.33
C GLY A 17 5.77 9.63 -10.97
N VAL A 18 5.98 10.56 -11.91
CA VAL A 18 6.76 11.79 -11.68
C VAL A 18 6.05 12.77 -10.76
N SER A 19 4.73 12.94 -10.91
CA SER A 19 3.93 13.76 -9.99
C SER A 19 3.93 13.18 -8.58
N CYS A 20 3.87 11.85 -8.47
CA CYS A 20 4.03 11.11 -7.23
C CYS A 20 5.42 11.36 -6.61
N PHE A 21 6.48 11.23 -7.40
CA PHE A 21 7.86 11.49 -6.96
C PHE A 21 8.07 12.93 -6.49
N LEU A 22 7.50 13.91 -7.19
CA LEU A 22 7.54 15.32 -6.77
C LEU A 22 6.76 15.57 -5.47
N MET A 23 5.62 14.90 -5.29
CA MET A 23 4.83 14.98 -4.06
C MET A 23 5.62 14.45 -2.84
N LEU A 24 6.51 13.49 -3.05
CA LEU A 24 7.44 12.99 -2.04
C LEU A 24 8.37 14.09 -1.52
N PHE A 25 8.90 14.95 -2.39
CA PHE A 25 9.73 16.10 -1.99
C PHE A 25 8.93 17.19 -1.29
N VAL A 26 7.67 17.40 -1.67
CA VAL A 26 6.78 18.37 -1.01
C VAL A 26 6.41 17.89 0.40
N ILE A 27 6.06 16.60 0.56
CA ILE A 27 5.78 15.99 1.87
C ILE A 27 7.03 16.00 2.75
N TRP A 28 8.20 15.70 2.18
CA TRP A 28 9.48 15.82 2.86
C TRP A 28 9.75 17.26 3.33
N GLY A 29 9.60 18.24 2.44
CA GLY A 29 9.81 19.65 2.73
C GLY A 29 8.85 20.19 3.79
N LEU A 30 7.58 19.79 3.77
CA LEU A 30 6.61 20.13 4.82
C LEU A 30 6.95 19.45 6.15
N GLY A 31 7.34 18.17 6.12
CA GLY A 31 7.72 17.41 7.32
C GLY A 31 8.94 17.99 8.03
N VAL A 32 9.97 18.39 7.29
CA VAL A 32 11.14 19.06 7.88
C VAL A 32 10.73 20.41 8.51
N ARG A 33 9.86 21.18 7.85
CA ARG A 33 9.40 22.48 8.35
C ARG A 33 8.48 22.39 9.58
N LEU A 34 7.79 21.26 9.76
CA LEU A 34 6.90 20.98 10.89
C LEU A 34 7.61 20.31 12.08
N GLY A 35 8.91 20.06 12.00
CA GLY A 35 9.73 19.57 13.12
C GLY A 35 9.78 18.06 13.29
N PHE A 36 9.52 17.27 12.24
CA PHE A 36 9.67 15.82 12.29
C PHE A 36 11.16 15.45 12.42
N SER A 37 11.55 14.91 13.59
CA SER A 37 12.95 14.75 14.00
C SER A 37 13.57 13.38 13.72
N SER A 38 12.83 12.41 13.15
CA SER A 38 13.38 11.06 12.90
C SER A 38 13.36 10.66 11.43
N LEU A 39 14.50 10.15 10.97
CA LEU A 39 14.68 9.53 9.65
C LEU A 39 13.70 8.35 9.43
N GLY A 40 13.24 7.73 10.53
CA GLY A 40 12.27 6.63 10.54
C GLY A 40 10.86 7.03 10.11
N SER A 41 10.32 8.16 10.59
CA SER A 41 8.99 8.60 10.14
C SER A 41 9.01 8.93 8.64
N LEU A 42 10.10 9.53 8.17
CA LEU A 42 10.32 9.80 6.75
C LEU A 42 10.34 8.53 5.90
N MET A 43 11.05 7.49 6.35
CA MET A 43 11.13 6.19 5.69
C MET A 43 9.80 5.45 5.68
N VAL A 44 8.99 5.56 6.74
CA VAL A 44 7.62 4.99 6.78
C VAL A 44 6.70 5.72 5.80
N GLY A 45 6.83 7.04 5.67
CA GLY A 45 6.09 7.82 4.67
C GLY A 45 6.47 7.44 3.24
N ILE A 46 7.77 7.31 2.96
CA ILE A 46 8.31 6.83 1.69
C ILE A 46 7.83 5.38 1.43
N GLY A 47 7.87 4.51 2.44
CA GLY A 47 7.45 3.11 2.35
C GLY A 47 5.96 2.96 2.08
N GLY A 48 5.11 3.69 2.80
CA GLY A 48 3.66 3.73 2.57
C GLY A 48 3.30 4.29 1.19
N PHE A 49 4.07 5.27 0.73
CA PHE A 49 3.93 5.82 -0.61
C PHE A 49 4.35 4.83 -1.71
N LEU A 50 5.48 4.15 -1.54
CA LEU A 50 5.95 3.12 -2.46
C LEU A 50 5.02 1.90 -2.46
N LEU A 51 4.46 1.50 -1.31
CA LEU A 51 3.46 0.44 -1.22
C LEU A 51 2.15 0.85 -1.90
N SER A 52 1.69 2.10 -1.70
CA SER A 52 0.49 2.64 -2.37
C SER A 52 0.71 2.74 -3.89
N SER A 53 1.86 3.23 -4.33
CA SER A 53 2.24 3.32 -5.75
C SER A 53 2.41 1.93 -6.37
N SER A 54 3.04 0.99 -5.66
CA SER A 54 3.19 -0.41 -6.07
C SER A 54 1.85 -1.12 -6.10
N LEU A 55 0.96 -0.91 -5.13
CA LEU A 55 -0.39 -1.46 -5.11
C LEU A 55 -1.23 -0.85 -6.24
N TYR A 56 -1.10 0.45 -6.52
CA TYR A 56 -1.74 1.11 -7.64
C TYR A 56 -1.27 0.55 -8.99
N VAL A 57 0.05 0.34 -9.15
CA VAL A 57 0.64 -0.30 -10.34
C VAL A 57 0.24 -1.77 -10.44
N LEU A 58 0.18 -2.50 -9.32
CA LEU A 58 -0.24 -3.91 -9.26
C LEU A 58 -1.73 -4.05 -9.53
N LEU A 59 -2.57 -3.10 -9.11
CA LEU A 59 -4.00 -3.04 -9.45
C LEU A 59 -4.23 -2.67 -10.92
N LEU A 60 -3.41 -1.78 -11.49
CA LEU A 60 -3.38 -1.55 -12.95
C LEU A 60 -2.96 -2.82 -13.70
N HIS A 61 -1.99 -3.56 -13.18
CA HIS A 61 -1.53 -4.83 -13.74
C HIS A 61 -2.50 -5.99 -13.51
N ARG A 62 -3.21 -6.06 -12.39
CA ARG A 62 -4.26 -7.06 -12.12
C ARG A 62 -5.50 -6.78 -12.95
N GLY A 63 -5.86 -5.51 -13.12
CA GLY A 63 -6.81 -5.09 -14.15
C GLY A 63 -6.36 -5.59 -15.52
N ALA A 64 -5.07 -5.51 -15.86
CA ALA A 64 -4.52 -6.06 -17.09
C ALA A 64 -4.44 -7.60 -17.14
N ALA A 65 -4.32 -8.29 -16.00
CA ALA A 65 -4.13 -9.75 -15.89
C ALA A 65 -5.46 -10.53 -15.82
N GLN A 66 -6.52 -9.95 -15.24
CA GLN A 66 -7.88 -10.49 -15.30
C GLN A 66 -8.42 -10.62 -16.73
N TYR A 67 -7.74 -10.02 -17.70
CA TYR A 67 -8.05 -10.13 -19.12
C TYR A 67 -7.49 -11.39 -19.80
N GLN A 68 -6.63 -12.19 -19.15
CA GLN A 68 -6.10 -13.43 -19.71
C GLN A 68 -7.07 -14.62 -19.57
N ASP A 69 -7.85 -14.69 -18.49
CA ASP A 69 -8.88 -15.75 -18.29
C ASP A 69 -10.24 -15.44 -18.95
N LEU A 70 -10.36 -14.27 -19.59
CA LEU A 70 -11.59 -13.89 -20.30
C LEU A 70 -11.82 -14.74 -21.57
N GLU A 71 -10.85 -15.53 -22.02
CA GLU A 71 -11.01 -16.44 -23.18
C GLU A 71 -11.93 -17.63 -22.88
N VAL A 72 -11.98 -18.07 -21.61
CA VAL A 72 -12.94 -19.08 -21.13
C VAL A 72 -14.32 -18.44 -20.96
N LEU A 73 -14.40 -17.27 -20.32
CA LEU A 73 -15.66 -16.53 -20.15
C LEU A 73 -16.30 -16.08 -21.48
N LEU A 74 -15.51 -15.71 -22.48
CA LEU A 74 -16.02 -15.35 -23.81
C LEU A 74 -16.49 -16.58 -24.61
N ARG A 75 -15.95 -17.78 -24.34
CA ARG A 75 -16.46 -19.03 -24.91
C ARG A 75 -17.83 -19.37 -24.33
N ASP A 76 -17.98 -19.27 -23.00
CA ASP A 76 -19.22 -19.54 -22.29
C ASP A 76 -20.35 -18.55 -22.69
N ASP A 77 -20.03 -17.26 -22.82
CA ASP A 77 -20.98 -16.22 -23.26
C ASP A 77 -21.35 -16.37 -24.76
N ALA A 78 -20.46 -16.89 -25.60
CA ALA A 78 -20.76 -17.16 -27.01
C ALA A 78 -21.69 -18.37 -27.17
N ASP A 79 -21.56 -19.36 -26.29
CA ASP A 79 -22.49 -20.49 -26.21
C ASP A 79 -23.90 -19.98 -25.82
N GLN A 80 -24.00 -18.99 -24.93
CA GLN A 80 -25.28 -18.33 -24.63
C GLN A 80 -25.89 -17.60 -25.83
N ALA A 81 -25.10 -16.94 -26.68
CA ALA A 81 -25.61 -16.25 -27.87
C ALA A 81 -26.22 -17.23 -28.90
N VAL A 82 -25.64 -18.43 -29.04
CA VAL A 82 -26.20 -19.52 -29.86
C VAL A 82 -27.45 -20.11 -29.19
N LEU A 83 -27.45 -20.29 -27.87
CA LEU A 83 -28.61 -20.78 -27.12
C LEU A 83 -29.81 -19.83 -27.17
N ASN A 84 -29.57 -18.52 -27.24
CA ASN A 84 -30.63 -17.50 -27.34
C ASN A 84 -31.21 -17.35 -28.77
N ALA A 85 -30.58 -17.95 -29.79
CA ALA A 85 -31.08 -17.93 -31.16
C ALA A 85 -32.19 -18.98 -31.38
N SER A 86 -33.08 -18.70 -32.35
CA SER A 86 -34.17 -19.62 -32.73
C SER A 86 -33.59 -20.96 -33.23
N PRO A 87 -34.27 -22.11 -33.03
CA PRO A 87 -33.75 -23.43 -33.40
C PRO A 87 -33.33 -23.55 -34.87
N ALA A 88 -34.01 -22.84 -35.79
CA ALA A 88 -33.70 -22.83 -37.21
C ALA A 88 -32.47 -21.97 -37.56
N ASP A 89 -32.08 -21.01 -36.71
CA ASP A 89 -30.98 -20.08 -36.96
C ASP A 89 -29.66 -20.52 -36.29
N ARG A 90 -29.73 -21.46 -35.35
CA ARG A 90 -28.57 -21.94 -34.58
C ARG A 90 -27.49 -22.57 -35.46
N GLU A 91 -27.87 -23.33 -36.48
CA GLU A 91 -26.94 -24.02 -37.37
C GLU A 91 -26.10 -23.01 -38.18
N GLU A 92 -26.75 -22.02 -38.80
CA GLU A 92 -26.04 -20.98 -39.56
C GLU A 92 -25.19 -20.06 -38.67
N ILE A 93 -25.70 -19.65 -37.50
CA ILE A 93 -24.96 -18.83 -36.54
C ILE A 93 -23.74 -19.59 -35.99
N SER A 94 -23.87 -20.90 -35.78
CA SER A 94 -22.75 -21.75 -35.37
C SER A 94 -21.66 -21.85 -36.45
N LEU A 95 -22.06 -21.96 -37.73
CA LEU A 95 -21.15 -21.95 -38.87
C LEU A 95 -20.46 -20.59 -39.05
N LEU A 96 -21.19 -19.48 -38.83
CA LEU A 96 -20.62 -18.14 -38.80
C LEU A 96 -19.62 -17.95 -37.67
N ARG A 97 -19.92 -18.46 -36.46
CA ARG A 97 -19.00 -18.48 -35.31
C ARG A 97 -17.75 -19.29 -35.62
N GLU A 98 -17.90 -20.48 -36.20
CA GLU A 98 -16.76 -21.33 -36.54
C GLU A 98 -15.84 -20.63 -37.55
N ARG A 99 -16.40 -20.06 -38.61
CA ARG A 99 -15.64 -19.25 -39.59
C ARG A 99 -14.96 -18.05 -38.93
N LEU A 100 -15.62 -17.37 -38.00
CA LEU A 100 -15.06 -16.27 -37.21
C LEU A 100 -13.89 -16.70 -36.32
N LEU A 101 -13.99 -17.87 -35.68
CA LEU A 101 -12.90 -18.40 -34.84
C LEU A 101 -11.72 -18.85 -35.69
N GLN A 102 -11.97 -19.51 -36.81
CA GLN A 102 -10.96 -19.91 -37.77
C GLN A 102 -10.24 -18.68 -38.36
N SER A 103 -10.98 -17.61 -38.69
CA SER A 103 -10.39 -16.37 -39.18
C SER A 103 -9.53 -15.66 -38.14
N ILE A 104 -9.99 -15.59 -36.89
CA ILE A 104 -9.23 -15.04 -35.78
C ILE A 104 -7.93 -15.82 -35.56
N ALA A 105 -8.00 -17.16 -35.61
CA ALA A 105 -6.82 -18.01 -35.49
C ALA A 105 -5.79 -17.74 -36.61
N ARG A 106 -6.25 -17.55 -37.87
CA ARG A 106 -5.41 -17.20 -39.02
C ARG A 106 -4.70 -15.84 -38.81
N LEU A 107 -5.40 -14.83 -38.30
CA LEU A 107 -4.82 -13.51 -37.99
C LEU A 107 -3.75 -13.59 -36.89
N ARG A 108 -3.99 -14.42 -35.86
CA ARG A 108 -3.03 -14.65 -34.77
C ARG A 108 -1.76 -15.35 -35.26
N ALA A 109 -1.88 -16.32 -36.16
CA ALA A 109 -0.73 -17.07 -36.70
C ALA A 109 0.26 -16.18 -37.48
N GLY A 110 -0.23 -15.13 -38.15
CA GLY A 110 0.60 -14.18 -38.92
C GLY A 110 1.34 -13.13 -38.09
N THR A 111 0.95 -12.91 -36.82
CA THR A 111 1.51 -11.83 -35.96
C THR A 111 2.38 -12.40 -34.83
N ARG A 112 3.58 -12.88 -35.18
CA ARG A 112 4.59 -13.32 -34.19
C ARG A 112 5.03 -12.16 -33.29
N GLY A 113 4.74 -12.23 -31.99
CA GLY A 113 5.34 -11.37 -30.95
C GLY A 113 4.44 -10.29 -30.31
N ARG A 114 3.22 -10.05 -30.81
CA ARG A 114 2.23 -9.18 -30.13
C ARG A 114 1.28 -10.01 -29.25
N ARG A 115 0.80 -9.42 -28.15
CA ARG A 115 -0.22 -10.06 -27.28
C ARG A 115 -1.45 -10.42 -28.11
N SER A 116 -2.05 -11.59 -27.85
CA SER A 116 -3.17 -12.20 -28.61
C SER A 116 -4.34 -11.23 -28.91
N ARG A 117 -4.65 -10.29 -28.00
CA ARG A 117 -5.69 -9.27 -28.20
C ARG A 117 -5.28 -8.08 -29.06
N ASP A 118 -4.01 -7.67 -29.07
CA ASP A 118 -3.55 -6.55 -29.89
C ASP A 118 -3.42 -6.94 -31.37
N ALA A 119 -3.22 -8.25 -31.64
CA ALA A 119 -3.23 -8.80 -32.99
C ALA A 119 -4.58 -8.63 -33.70
N LEU A 120 -5.71 -8.76 -32.98
CA LEU A 120 -7.07 -8.61 -33.53
C LEU A 120 -7.41 -7.20 -34.02
N TYR A 121 -6.69 -6.19 -33.52
CA TYR A 121 -6.88 -4.78 -33.88
C TYR A 121 -5.75 -4.25 -34.77
N ALA A 122 -4.85 -5.13 -35.23
CA ALA A 122 -3.75 -4.75 -36.11
C ALA A 122 -4.22 -4.38 -37.53
N LEU A 123 -5.31 -5.00 -38.00
CA LEU A 123 -5.91 -4.73 -39.31
C LEU A 123 -7.34 -4.16 -39.14
N PRO A 124 -7.75 -3.17 -39.94
CA PRO A 124 -9.11 -2.65 -39.97
C PRO A 124 -10.07 -3.66 -40.60
N TRP A 125 -11.31 -3.72 -40.09
CA TRP A 125 -12.38 -4.58 -40.63
C TRP A 125 -13.48 -3.72 -41.25
N TYR A 126 -13.84 -4.01 -42.49
CA TYR A 126 -14.94 -3.33 -43.19
C TYR A 126 -16.02 -4.34 -43.54
N LEU A 127 -17.27 -3.92 -43.36
CA LEU A 127 -18.44 -4.72 -43.72
C LEU A 127 -19.05 -4.17 -45.01
N VAL A 128 -19.31 -5.05 -45.97
CA VAL A 128 -19.93 -4.70 -47.25
C VAL A 128 -21.39 -5.16 -47.22
N ILE A 129 -22.32 -4.23 -47.44
CA ILE A 129 -23.76 -4.51 -47.48
C ILE A 129 -24.40 -3.98 -48.77
N GLY A 130 -25.42 -4.66 -49.27
CA GLY A 130 -26.13 -4.29 -50.49
C GLY A 130 -26.97 -5.44 -51.04
N GLN A 131 -27.89 -5.14 -51.97
CA GLN A 131 -28.80 -6.13 -52.56
C GLN A 131 -28.07 -7.34 -53.19
N PRO A 132 -28.73 -8.50 -53.31
CA PRO A 132 -28.22 -9.60 -54.15
C PRO A 132 -27.83 -9.09 -55.55
N ALA A 133 -26.77 -9.65 -56.13
CA ALA A 133 -26.27 -9.27 -57.46
C ALA A 133 -25.84 -7.80 -57.68
N SER A 134 -25.72 -6.98 -56.62
CA SER A 134 -25.16 -5.62 -56.69
C SER A 134 -23.64 -5.55 -56.94
N GLY A 135 -22.96 -6.68 -57.19
CA GLY A 135 -21.52 -6.67 -57.49
C GLY A 135 -20.59 -6.56 -56.28
N LYS A 136 -21.07 -6.83 -55.05
CA LYS A 136 -20.26 -6.82 -53.81
C LYS A 136 -18.98 -7.66 -53.92
N SER A 137 -19.13 -8.95 -54.15
CA SER A 137 -18.00 -9.90 -54.20
C SER A 137 -17.05 -9.56 -55.36
N SER A 138 -17.60 -9.20 -56.52
CA SER A 138 -16.81 -8.75 -57.68
C SER A 138 -15.99 -7.49 -57.36
N MET A 139 -16.58 -6.52 -56.65
CA MET A 139 -15.89 -5.32 -56.19
C MET A 139 -14.75 -5.65 -55.21
N LEU A 140 -14.97 -6.59 -54.29
CA LEU A 140 -13.92 -6.97 -53.34
C LEU A 140 -12.75 -7.67 -54.01
N LEU A 141 -13.00 -8.57 -54.96
CA LEU A 141 -11.97 -9.24 -55.75
C LEU A 141 -11.16 -8.25 -56.60
N GLN A 142 -11.78 -7.16 -57.06
CA GLN A 142 -11.16 -6.10 -57.86
C GLN A 142 -10.68 -4.90 -57.03
N SER A 143 -10.61 -5.04 -55.70
CA SER A 143 -10.15 -3.97 -54.79
C SER A 143 -8.65 -3.61 -54.94
N GLY A 144 -7.89 -4.43 -55.67
CA GLY A 144 -6.43 -4.30 -55.77
C GLY A 144 -5.68 -4.73 -54.51
N LEU A 145 -6.39 -5.29 -53.53
CA LEU A 145 -5.80 -5.93 -52.35
C LEU A 145 -5.43 -7.40 -52.68
N HIS A 146 -4.31 -7.87 -52.13
CA HIS A 146 -3.85 -9.23 -52.34
C HIS A 146 -4.49 -10.20 -51.32
N PHE A 147 -5.26 -11.18 -51.79
CA PHE A 147 -5.97 -12.16 -50.97
C PHE A 147 -5.40 -13.58 -51.12
N PRO A 148 -4.31 -13.93 -50.41
CA PRO A 148 -3.57 -15.19 -50.62
C PRO A 148 -4.39 -16.47 -50.35
N TYR A 149 -5.48 -16.37 -49.60
CA TYR A 149 -6.32 -17.51 -49.21
C TYR A 149 -7.54 -17.68 -50.13
N ALA A 150 -8.08 -16.60 -50.70
CA ALA A 150 -9.21 -16.67 -51.62
C ALA A 150 -8.85 -17.42 -52.92
N GLU A 151 -7.59 -17.35 -53.35
CA GLU A 151 -7.11 -18.05 -54.55
C GLU A 151 -6.93 -19.56 -54.34
N ARG A 152 -6.65 -20.00 -53.09
CA ARG A 152 -6.43 -21.42 -52.76
C ARG A 152 -7.72 -22.21 -52.57
N GLU A 153 -8.77 -21.55 -52.08
CA GLU A 153 -10.06 -22.20 -51.78
C GLU A 153 -11.03 -22.22 -52.99
N GLY A 154 -10.58 -21.89 -54.20
CA GLY A 154 -11.42 -21.94 -55.41
C GLY A 154 -12.50 -20.85 -55.47
N MET A 155 -12.41 -19.78 -54.67
CA MET A 155 -13.42 -18.70 -54.62
C MET A 155 -13.56 -17.88 -55.91
N ARG A 156 -12.71 -18.07 -56.93
CA ARG A 156 -12.84 -17.37 -58.23
C ARG A 156 -14.11 -17.76 -59.01
N THR A 157 -14.79 -18.85 -58.68
CA THR A 157 -16.06 -19.28 -59.33
C THR A 157 -17.33 -18.73 -58.67
N VAL A 158 -17.24 -17.88 -57.64
CA VAL A 158 -18.39 -17.39 -56.85
C VAL A 158 -19.21 -16.29 -57.55
N GLY A 159 -18.79 -15.78 -58.71
CA GLY A 159 -19.48 -14.71 -59.44
C GLY A 159 -20.83 -15.06 -60.08
N LEU A 160 -21.15 -16.35 -60.28
CA LEU A 160 -22.33 -16.78 -61.06
C LEU A 160 -23.49 -17.34 -60.20
N GLY A 161 -23.28 -17.62 -58.92
CA GLY A 161 -24.24 -18.35 -58.06
C GLY A 161 -24.75 -17.64 -56.81
N GLY A 162 -24.27 -16.41 -56.53
CA GLY A 162 -24.65 -15.62 -55.36
C GLY A 162 -24.01 -16.11 -54.04
N THR A 163 -23.56 -15.15 -53.21
CA THR A 163 -23.00 -15.40 -51.88
C THR A 163 -24.08 -15.90 -50.92
N ARG A 164 -24.04 -17.18 -50.55
CA ARG A 164 -25.02 -17.80 -49.64
C ARG A 164 -24.77 -17.48 -48.17
N ASN A 165 -23.51 -17.43 -47.73
CA ASN A 165 -23.11 -17.17 -46.34
C ASN A 165 -22.14 -15.99 -46.27
N CYS A 166 -21.93 -15.41 -45.09
CA CYS A 166 -20.92 -14.35 -44.90
C CYS A 166 -19.50 -14.90 -45.16
N ASP A 167 -18.79 -14.25 -46.09
CA ASP A 167 -17.44 -14.64 -46.51
C ASP A 167 -16.39 -13.62 -46.04
N TRP A 168 -15.21 -14.13 -45.72
CA TRP A 168 -14.14 -13.39 -45.05
C TRP A 168 -12.92 -13.25 -45.96
N PHE A 169 -12.61 -12.03 -46.38
CA PHE A 169 -11.48 -11.73 -47.25
C PHE A 169 -10.32 -11.12 -46.44
N PHE A 170 -9.18 -11.83 -46.40
CA PHE A 170 -7.98 -11.40 -45.66
C PHE A 170 -6.91 -10.85 -46.59
N SER A 171 -6.56 -9.58 -46.38
CA SER A 171 -5.41 -8.92 -46.99
C SER A 171 -4.37 -8.56 -45.92
N ALA A 172 -3.15 -8.21 -46.35
CA ALA A 172 -2.14 -7.62 -45.48
C ALA A 172 -2.55 -6.23 -44.96
N GLU A 173 -3.52 -5.56 -45.60
CA GLU A 173 -3.94 -4.20 -45.26
C GLU A 173 -5.28 -4.12 -44.52
N ALA A 174 -6.21 -5.05 -44.76
CA ALA A 174 -7.54 -5.05 -44.16
C ALA A 174 -8.21 -6.42 -44.19
N VAL A 175 -9.25 -6.57 -43.36
CA VAL A 175 -10.21 -7.68 -43.42
C VAL A 175 -11.53 -7.15 -43.98
N LEU A 176 -12.03 -7.76 -45.04
CA LEU A 176 -13.29 -7.37 -45.67
C LEU A 176 -14.32 -8.49 -45.47
N LEU A 177 -15.50 -8.11 -44.98
CA LEU A 177 -16.60 -9.02 -44.70
C LEU A 177 -17.65 -8.84 -45.79
N ASP A 178 -17.80 -9.84 -46.65
CA ASP A 178 -18.83 -9.87 -47.68
C ASP A 178 -20.10 -10.49 -47.13
N THR A 179 -21.19 -9.71 -47.08
CA THR A 179 -22.47 -10.20 -46.59
C THR A 179 -23.29 -10.82 -47.70
N ALA A 180 -23.96 -11.94 -47.38
CA ALA A 180 -24.95 -12.52 -48.28
C ALA A 180 -26.05 -11.48 -48.55
N GLY A 181 -26.34 -11.21 -49.82
CA GLY A 181 -27.33 -10.18 -50.21
C GLY A 181 -28.72 -10.42 -49.63
N ARG A 182 -29.04 -11.69 -49.32
CA ARG A 182 -30.28 -12.13 -48.69
C ARG A 182 -30.54 -11.49 -47.33
N TYR A 183 -29.50 -11.12 -46.57
CA TYR A 183 -29.68 -10.40 -45.29
C TYR A 183 -30.43 -9.06 -45.44
N MET A 184 -30.67 -8.60 -46.68
CA MET A 184 -31.39 -7.39 -47.03
C MET A 184 -32.85 -7.62 -47.47
N ASP A 185 -33.31 -8.86 -47.67
CA ASP A 185 -34.60 -9.15 -48.32
C ASP A 185 -35.75 -9.48 -47.36
N THR A 186 -35.56 -10.37 -46.38
CA THR A 186 -36.66 -10.83 -45.51
C THR A 186 -36.50 -10.43 -44.03
N PRO A 187 -37.61 -10.28 -43.28
CA PRO A 187 -37.57 -10.05 -41.83
C PRO A 187 -37.01 -11.24 -41.05
N GLU A 188 -37.14 -12.47 -41.54
CA GLU A 188 -36.50 -13.65 -40.92
C GLU A 188 -34.97 -13.54 -40.96
N GLU A 189 -34.43 -13.07 -42.08
CA GLU A 189 -32.99 -12.85 -42.25
C GLU A 189 -32.46 -11.68 -41.41
N ALA A 190 -33.33 -10.80 -40.91
CA ALA A 190 -32.98 -9.78 -39.92
C ALA A 190 -32.45 -10.40 -38.63
N GLY A 191 -33.02 -11.53 -38.17
CA GLY A 191 -32.56 -12.21 -36.96
C GLY A 191 -31.10 -12.68 -37.08
N ARG A 192 -30.78 -13.28 -38.24
CA ARG A 192 -29.43 -13.77 -38.56
C ARG A 192 -28.41 -12.64 -38.65
N TRP A 193 -28.78 -11.53 -39.28
CA TRP A 193 -27.98 -10.31 -39.32
C TRP A 193 -27.65 -9.79 -37.90
N ARG A 194 -28.66 -9.71 -37.01
CA ARG A 194 -28.44 -9.27 -35.62
C ARG A 194 -27.57 -10.25 -34.84
N GLY A 195 -27.76 -11.55 -35.03
CA GLY A 195 -26.90 -12.59 -34.44
C GLY A 195 -25.44 -12.43 -34.87
N PHE A 196 -25.19 -12.23 -36.16
CA PHE A 196 -23.85 -11.97 -36.69
C PHE A 196 -23.19 -10.71 -36.11
N LEU A 197 -23.92 -9.59 -36.04
CA LEU A 197 -23.41 -8.36 -35.43
C LEU A 197 -23.12 -8.52 -33.94
N THR A 198 -23.94 -9.30 -33.23
CA THR A 198 -23.73 -9.61 -31.81
C THR A 198 -22.45 -10.42 -31.61
N LEU A 199 -22.21 -11.43 -32.45
CA LEU A 199 -20.95 -12.18 -32.46
C LEU A 199 -19.75 -11.26 -32.73
N LEU A 200 -19.83 -10.38 -33.72
CA LEU A 200 -18.74 -9.43 -33.99
C LEU A 200 -18.45 -8.52 -32.79
N ARG A 201 -19.48 -8.03 -32.10
CA ARG A 201 -19.33 -7.22 -30.89
C ARG A 201 -18.69 -8.02 -29.75
N GLN A 202 -19.00 -9.30 -29.62
CA GLN A 202 -18.50 -10.16 -28.55
C GLN A 202 -17.01 -10.50 -28.74
N TYR A 203 -16.61 -10.86 -29.96
CA TYR A 203 -15.22 -11.26 -30.27
C TYR A 203 -14.28 -10.08 -30.54
N ARG A 204 -14.81 -8.90 -30.91
CA ARG A 204 -14.02 -7.69 -31.18
C ARG A 204 -14.58 -6.44 -30.48
N PRO A 205 -14.68 -6.41 -29.13
CA PRO A 205 -15.51 -5.45 -28.37
C PRO A 205 -15.12 -3.96 -28.46
N ARG A 206 -13.85 -3.61 -28.71
CA ARG A 206 -13.41 -2.20 -28.76
C ARG A 206 -13.77 -1.50 -30.07
N GLN A 207 -13.56 -2.18 -31.19
CA GLN A 207 -13.81 -1.69 -32.55
C GLN A 207 -14.30 -2.85 -33.41
N PRO A 208 -15.56 -3.29 -33.28
CA PRO A 208 -16.07 -4.39 -34.09
C PRO A 208 -15.84 -4.17 -35.60
N LEU A 209 -16.12 -2.97 -36.08
CA LEU A 209 -15.92 -2.55 -37.48
C LEU A 209 -15.26 -1.16 -37.55
N ASN A 210 -14.51 -0.93 -38.62
CA ASN A 210 -13.82 0.33 -38.94
C ASN A 210 -14.58 1.17 -39.98
N GLY A 211 -15.53 0.57 -40.71
CA GLY A 211 -16.39 1.26 -41.65
C GLY A 211 -17.42 0.33 -42.29
N LEU A 212 -18.43 0.94 -42.91
CA LEU A 212 -19.51 0.24 -43.62
C LEU A 212 -19.52 0.67 -45.09
N ILE A 213 -19.39 -0.28 -46.00
CA ILE A 213 -19.43 -0.05 -47.44
C ILE A 213 -20.82 -0.46 -47.92
N VAL A 214 -21.59 0.51 -48.40
CA VAL A 214 -22.98 0.30 -48.86
C VAL A 214 -22.97 0.31 -50.37
N THR A 215 -23.14 -0.85 -50.99
CA THR A 215 -23.14 -1.02 -52.45
C THR A 215 -24.54 -0.98 -53.02
N VAL A 216 -24.75 -0.19 -54.07
CA VAL A 216 -26.03 -0.05 -54.77
C VAL A 216 -25.80 -0.15 -56.27
N SER A 217 -26.49 -1.09 -56.92
CA SER A 217 -26.45 -1.26 -58.38
C SER A 217 -27.15 -0.10 -59.07
N LEU A 218 -26.49 0.56 -60.02
CA LEU A 218 -27.13 1.59 -60.83
C LEU A 218 -28.16 1.00 -61.79
N GLU A 219 -27.93 -0.21 -62.29
CA GLU A 219 -28.89 -0.95 -63.12
C GLU A 219 -30.22 -1.16 -62.39
N ASP A 220 -30.16 -1.55 -61.11
CA ASP A 220 -31.35 -1.82 -60.32
C ASP A 220 -32.13 -0.52 -60.12
N LEU A 221 -31.44 0.60 -59.87
CA LEU A 221 -32.06 1.92 -59.74
C LEU A 221 -32.60 2.47 -61.08
N LEU A 222 -31.98 2.13 -62.21
CA LEU A 222 -32.44 2.52 -63.54
C LEU A 222 -33.70 1.76 -63.96
N ASN A 223 -33.81 0.48 -63.59
CA ASN A 223 -34.93 -0.37 -63.99
C ASN A 223 -36.07 -0.37 -62.96
N ALA A 224 -35.82 0.12 -61.74
CA ALA A 224 -36.81 0.22 -60.68
C ALA A 224 -37.74 1.44 -60.82
N SER A 225 -38.99 1.25 -60.39
CA SER A 225 -39.94 2.34 -60.15
C SER A 225 -39.52 3.19 -58.94
N ALA A 226 -40.05 4.42 -58.86
CA ALA A 226 -39.78 5.32 -57.73
C ALA A 226 -40.11 4.69 -56.36
N LEU A 227 -41.20 3.92 -56.28
CA LEU A 227 -41.59 3.20 -55.06
C LEU A 227 -40.57 2.11 -54.68
N GLN A 228 -40.06 1.36 -55.65
CA GLN A 228 -39.06 0.30 -55.42
C GLN A 228 -37.72 0.89 -54.95
N CYS A 229 -37.29 2.02 -55.55
CA CYS A 229 -36.10 2.76 -55.11
C CYS A 229 -36.26 3.25 -53.66
N GLU A 230 -37.43 3.77 -53.30
CA GLU A 230 -37.72 4.22 -51.93
C GLU A 230 -37.70 3.05 -50.93
N GLN A 231 -38.31 1.92 -51.27
CA GLN A 231 -38.30 0.71 -50.44
C GLN A 231 -36.87 0.18 -50.24
N LEU A 232 -36.06 0.15 -51.29
CA LEU A 232 -34.66 -0.23 -51.20
C LEU A 232 -33.87 0.69 -50.26
N ALA A 233 -34.03 2.01 -50.40
CA ALA A 233 -33.37 2.98 -49.53
C ALA A 233 -33.77 2.79 -48.06
N LYS A 234 -35.06 2.53 -47.79
CA LYS A 234 -35.56 2.25 -46.43
C LYS A 234 -34.94 0.97 -45.84
N ARG A 235 -34.88 -0.13 -46.59
CA ARG A 235 -34.26 -1.39 -46.13
C ARG A 235 -32.77 -1.23 -45.83
N LEU A 236 -32.03 -0.55 -46.71
CA LEU A 236 -30.61 -0.26 -46.49
C LEU A 236 -30.42 0.59 -45.24
N ARG A 237 -31.24 1.62 -45.06
CA ARG A 237 -31.21 2.49 -43.88
C ARG A 237 -31.44 1.71 -42.60
N GLU A 238 -32.45 0.83 -42.56
CA GLU A 238 -32.72 -0.02 -41.41
C GLU A 238 -31.50 -0.88 -41.04
N ARG A 239 -30.83 -1.48 -42.03
CA ARG A 239 -29.64 -2.32 -41.79
C ARG A 239 -28.43 -1.53 -41.31
N VAL A 240 -28.21 -0.33 -41.84
CA VAL A 240 -27.18 0.60 -41.36
C VAL A 240 -27.46 0.98 -39.90
N GLN A 241 -28.71 1.32 -39.59
CA GLN A 241 -29.13 1.70 -38.24
C GLN A 241 -28.98 0.54 -37.25
N GLU A 242 -29.36 -0.67 -37.64
CA GLU A 242 -29.19 -1.87 -36.82
C GLU A 242 -27.70 -2.16 -36.54
N ALA A 243 -26.82 -2.01 -37.53
CA ALA A 243 -25.38 -2.16 -37.34
C ALA A 243 -24.84 -1.14 -36.33
N GLN A 244 -25.18 0.14 -36.48
CA GLN A 244 -24.73 1.18 -35.57
C GLN A 244 -25.28 1.00 -34.14
N ALA A 245 -26.56 0.64 -34.01
CA ALA A 245 -27.21 0.43 -32.73
C ALA A 245 -26.66 -0.79 -31.97
N LEU A 246 -26.52 -1.94 -32.64
CA LEU A 246 -26.03 -3.16 -31.99
C LEU A 246 -24.55 -3.08 -31.65
N LEU A 247 -23.74 -2.48 -32.52
CA LEU A 247 -22.31 -2.34 -32.30
C LEU A 247 -21.95 -1.17 -31.37
N GLU A 248 -22.90 -0.28 -31.08
CA GLU A 248 -22.70 0.96 -30.31
C GLU A 248 -21.57 1.84 -30.89
N LEU A 249 -21.47 1.88 -32.22
CA LEU A 249 -20.44 2.62 -32.96
C LEU A 249 -21.07 3.57 -33.98
N THR A 250 -20.51 4.77 -34.10
CA THR A 250 -20.73 5.61 -35.27
C THR A 250 -19.79 5.17 -36.39
N LEU A 251 -20.30 4.36 -37.32
CA LEU A 251 -19.54 3.86 -38.46
C LEU A 251 -19.52 4.88 -39.61
N PRO A 252 -18.35 5.17 -40.22
CA PRO A 252 -18.29 5.88 -41.48
C PRO A 252 -18.89 5.03 -42.60
N ILE A 253 -19.80 5.63 -43.36
CA ILE A 253 -20.53 5.01 -44.45
C ILE A 253 -19.89 5.43 -45.78
N TYR A 254 -19.47 4.45 -46.57
CA TYR A 254 -18.98 4.62 -47.93
C TYR A 254 -20.08 4.17 -48.89
N LEU A 255 -20.79 5.11 -49.51
CA LEU A 255 -21.84 4.77 -50.47
C LEU A 255 -21.20 4.52 -51.84
N VAL A 256 -21.34 3.32 -52.37
CA VAL A 256 -20.71 2.90 -53.63
C VAL A 256 -21.79 2.51 -54.63
N PHE A 257 -21.90 3.28 -55.69
CA PHE A 257 -22.71 2.95 -56.86
C PHE A 257 -21.89 2.04 -57.77
N THR A 258 -22.38 0.82 -57.96
CA THR A 258 -21.74 -0.24 -58.73
C THR A 258 -22.41 -0.41 -60.09
N LYS A 259 -21.75 -1.13 -61.01
CA LYS A 259 -22.21 -1.36 -62.39
C LYS A 259 -22.40 -0.07 -63.20
N CYS A 260 -21.50 0.89 -63.02
CA CYS A 260 -21.56 2.15 -63.77
C CYS A 260 -21.33 1.97 -65.28
N ASP A 261 -20.66 0.89 -65.68
CA ASP A 261 -20.49 0.44 -67.06
C ASP A 261 -21.80 0.17 -67.80
N LEU A 262 -22.88 -0.12 -67.09
CA LEU A 262 -24.20 -0.31 -67.68
C LEU A 262 -24.89 1.02 -68.02
N LEU A 263 -24.39 2.17 -67.52
CA LEU A 263 -24.86 3.48 -67.96
C LEU A 263 -24.39 3.72 -69.41
N PRO A 264 -25.30 4.08 -70.33
CA PRO A 264 -24.92 4.28 -71.71
C PRO A 264 -23.84 5.36 -71.90
N GLY A 265 -22.76 4.97 -72.58
CA GLY A 265 -21.62 5.86 -72.89
C GLY A 265 -20.59 5.99 -71.77
N PHE A 266 -20.76 5.34 -70.61
CA PHE A 266 -19.80 5.43 -69.50
C PHE A 266 -18.44 4.84 -69.88
N SER A 267 -18.43 3.59 -70.35
CA SER A 267 -17.21 2.85 -70.70
C SER A 267 -16.45 3.54 -71.84
N GLU A 268 -17.17 4.05 -72.84
CA GLU A 268 -16.62 4.76 -73.99
C GLU A 268 -16.01 6.11 -73.57
N PHE A 269 -16.72 6.88 -72.74
CA PHE A 269 -16.29 8.19 -72.25
C PHE A 269 -14.94 8.12 -71.49
N TYR A 270 -14.75 7.08 -70.67
CA TYR A 270 -13.50 6.92 -69.92
C TYR A 270 -12.36 6.27 -70.72
N ARG A 271 -12.67 5.45 -71.73
CA ARG A 271 -11.67 4.81 -72.59
C ARG A 271 -10.83 5.83 -73.35
N GLN A 272 -11.42 6.93 -73.81
CA GLN A 272 -10.70 7.99 -74.53
C GLN A 272 -9.71 8.78 -73.67
N ARG A 273 -9.75 8.64 -72.33
CA ARG A 273 -8.92 9.40 -71.37
C ARG A 273 -7.71 8.61 -70.82
N HIS A 274 -7.27 7.55 -71.49
CA HIS A 274 -6.49 6.44 -70.93
C HIS A 274 -5.05 6.68 -70.39
N SER A 275 -4.54 7.91 -70.20
CA SER A 275 -3.10 8.07 -69.86
C SER A 275 -2.70 8.93 -68.66
N LEU A 276 -3.56 9.76 -68.05
CA LEU A 276 -3.10 10.68 -66.98
C LEU A 276 -4.02 10.84 -65.76
N HIS A 277 -5.27 10.34 -65.77
CA HIS A 277 -6.26 10.65 -64.73
C HIS A 277 -7.00 9.46 -64.11
N GLN A 278 -6.62 8.21 -64.43
CA GLN A 278 -7.18 7.02 -63.77
C GLN A 278 -6.74 6.86 -62.30
N GLU A 279 -5.86 7.73 -61.80
CA GLU A 279 -5.46 7.72 -60.40
C GLU A 279 -6.52 8.28 -59.44
N GLY A 280 -7.50 9.05 -59.93
CA GLY A 280 -8.53 9.67 -59.11
C GLY A 280 -9.65 8.69 -58.69
N VAL A 281 -10.27 8.95 -57.54
CA VAL A 281 -11.51 8.25 -57.17
C VAL A 281 -12.68 8.95 -57.84
N LEU A 282 -13.56 8.20 -58.50
CA LEU A 282 -14.75 8.77 -59.12
C LEU A 282 -15.84 9.01 -58.07
N GLY A 283 -16.00 10.27 -57.63
CA GLY A 283 -17.02 10.67 -56.65
C GLY A 283 -16.52 11.78 -55.74
N THR A 284 -17.15 11.93 -54.57
CA THR A 284 -16.82 12.98 -53.60
C THR A 284 -16.68 12.41 -52.20
N THR A 285 -15.56 12.74 -51.54
CA THR A 285 -15.29 12.40 -50.15
C THR A 285 -15.55 13.62 -49.25
N PHE A 286 -16.43 13.47 -48.25
CA PHE A 286 -16.81 14.55 -47.33
C PHE A 286 -15.92 14.64 -46.10
N PRO A 287 -15.65 15.85 -45.56
CA PRO A 287 -15.00 15.99 -44.25
C PRO A 287 -15.80 15.30 -43.14
N HIS A 288 -15.11 14.58 -42.26
CA HIS A 288 -15.75 13.85 -41.16
C HIS A 288 -16.10 14.74 -39.95
N ALA A 289 -15.56 15.96 -39.87
CA ALA A 289 -15.77 16.86 -38.73
C ALA A 289 -17.18 17.47 -38.76
N HIS A 290 -17.79 17.64 -37.57
CA HIS A 290 -19.13 18.23 -37.40
C HIS A 290 -20.26 17.50 -38.15
N PHE A 291 -20.15 16.18 -38.30
CA PHE A 291 -21.16 15.38 -39.01
C PHE A 291 -22.52 15.34 -38.29
N GLU A 292 -22.56 15.53 -36.97
CA GLU A 292 -23.78 15.41 -36.16
C GLU A 292 -24.87 16.43 -36.53
N GLN A 293 -24.48 17.57 -37.11
CA GLN A 293 -25.37 18.65 -37.54
C GLN A 293 -25.55 18.69 -39.07
N ALA A 294 -24.98 17.73 -39.79
CA ALA A 294 -24.98 17.73 -41.24
C ALA A 294 -26.30 17.18 -41.80
N ASP A 295 -26.97 17.95 -42.66
CA ASP A 295 -27.98 17.40 -43.57
C ASP A 295 -27.26 16.72 -44.74
N TRP A 296 -27.12 15.40 -44.64
CA TRP A 296 -26.47 14.60 -45.66
C TRP A 296 -27.22 14.55 -46.98
N GLY A 297 -28.56 14.66 -46.98
CA GLY A 297 -29.36 14.71 -48.19
C GLY A 297 -29.06 15.99 -48.99
N ALA A 298 -29.01 17.14 -48.31
CA ALA A 298 -28.65 18.41 -48.92
C ALA A 298 -27.19 18.46 -49.39
N ARG A 299 -26.23 18.01 -48.55
CA ARG A 299 -24.80 17.97 -48.91
C ARG A 299 -24.52 17.05 -50.09
N PHE A 300 -25.17 15.89 -50.14
CA PHE A 300 -25.09 14.99 -51.28
C PHE A 300 -25.66 15.65 -52.55
N ALA A 301 -26.85 16.26 -52.48
CA ALA A 301 -27.45 16.92 -53.63
C ALA A 301 -26.56 18.03 -54.20
N GLN A 302 -25.96 18.85 -53.34
CA GLN A 302 -25.02 19.89 -53.75
C GLN A 302 -23.76 19.30 -54.40
N ALA A 303 -23.15 18.30 -53.78
CA ALA A 303 -21.95 17.65 -54.32
C ALA A 303 -22.22 16.93 -55.64
N LEU A 304 -23.40 16.30 -55.79
CA LEU A 304 -23.84 15.67 -57.02
C LEU A 304 -24.05 16.70 -58.14
N GLU A 305 -24.59 17.89 -57.83
CA GLU A 305 -24.74 18.98 -58.79
C GLU A 305 -23.39 19.49 -59.31
N VAL A 306 -22.44 19.72 -58.41
CA VAL A 306 -21.07 20.14 -58.77
C VAL A 306 -20.39 19.06 -59.62
N TRP A 307 -20.56 17.80 -59.24
CA TRP A 307 -19.95 16.68 -59.98
C TRP A 307 -20.58 16.49 -61.37
N ALA A 308 -21.91 16.55 -61.48
CA ALA A 308 -22.60 16.41 -62.75
C ALA A 308 -22.31 17.59 -63.70
N SER A 309 -22.28 18.83 -63.17
CA SER A 309 -21.94 20.01 -63.96
C SER A 309 -20.48 20.01 -64.44
N HIS A 310 -19.54 19.53 -63.60
CA HIS A 310 -18.15 19.32 -64.01
C HIS A 310 -18.05 18.38 -65.22
N TRP A 311 -18.69 17.22 -65.18
CA TRP A 311 -18.64 16.27 -66.30
C TRP A 311 -19.37 16.76 -67.54
N GLN A 312 -20.44 17.54 -67.38
CA GLN A 312 -21.11 18.21 -68.48
C GLN A 312 -20.19 19.24 -69.16
N GLN A 313 -19.48 20.07 -68.39
CA GLN A 313 -18.52 21.03 -68.91
C GLN A 313 -17.37 20.32 -69.63
N VAL A 314 -16.81 19.28 -69.01
CA VAL A 314 -15.74 18.47 -69.57
C VAL A 314 -16.13 17.86 -70.92
N ALA A 315 -17.36 17.35 -71.03
CA ALA A 315 -17.87 16.84 -72.29
C ALA A 315 -18.08 17.96 -73.32
N GLY A 316 -18.55 19.13 -72.91
CA GLY A 316 -18.67 20.31 -73.78
C GLY A 316 -17.32 20.78 -74.33
N GLU A 317 -16.28 20.83 -73.50
CA GLU A 317 -14.92 21.18 -73.93
C GLU A 317 -14.37 20.17 -74.94
N GLN A 318 -14.61 18.87 -74.72
CA GLN A 318 -14.21 17.83 -75.65
C GLN A 318 -14.94 17.94 -77.01
N LEU A 319 -16.21 18.34 -77.02
CA LEU A 319 -16.96 18.60 -78.26
C LEU A 319 -16.30 19.68 -79.11
N VAL A 320 -15.76 20.72 -78.47
CA VAL A 320 -15.09 21.82 -79.16
C VAL A 320 -13.69 21.41 -79.66
N GLN A 321 -12.99 20.54 -78.93
CA GLN A 321 -11.60 20.17 -79.22
C GLN A 321 -11.43 18.95 -80.14
N GLN A 322 -12.42 18.06 -80.23
CA GLN A 322 -12.34 16.86 -81.07
C GLN A 322 -12.70 17.15 -82.54
N ASP A 323 -12.08 16.40 -83.46
CA ASP A 323 -12.38 16.47 -84.88
C ASP A 323 -13.85 16.09 -85.12
N ILE A 324 -14.57 16.93 -85.88
CA ILE A 324 -15.97 16.75 -86.28
C ILE A 324 -16.24 15.36 -86.85
N ARG A 325 -15.27 14.75 -87.55
CA ARG A 325 -15.41 13.39 -88.10
C ARG A 325 -15.45 12.33 -87.00
N ILE A 326 -14.55 12.42 -86.02
CA ILE A 326 -14.48 11.49 -84.88
C ILE A 326 -15.74 11.61 -84.02
N THR A 327 -16.20 12.84 -83.78
CA THR A 327 -17.43 13.15 -83.03
C THR A 327 -18.69 12.60 -83.72
N ARG A 328 -18.73 12.61 -85.06
CA ARG A 328 -19.84 12.05 -85.85
C ARG A 328 -19.84 10.52 -85.86
N ASP A 329 -18.66 9.90 -85.86
CA ASP A 329 -18.50 8.45 -85.94
C ASP A 329 -18.72 7.74 -84.59
N ASP A 330 -18.55 8.45 -83.46
CA ASP A 330 -18.80 7.93 -82.11
C ASP A 330 -19.54 8.95 -81.19
N PRO A 331 -20.88 9.11 -81.36
CA PRO A 331 -21.67 10.01 -80.53
C PRO A 331 -21.86 9.51 -79.09
N THR A 332 -21.40 8.29 -78.76
CA THR A 332 -21.64 7.66 -77.44
C THR A 332 -20.89 8.33 -76.31
N VAL A 333 -19.79 9.03 -76.62
CA VAL A 333 -18.95 9.77 -75.67
C VAL A 333 -19.73 10.84 -74.92
N TYR A 334 -20.71 11.49 -75.56
CA TYR A 334 -21.50 12.58 -74.96
C TYR A 334 -22.76 12.09 -74.24
N ARG A 335 -23.06 10.80 -74.35
CA ARG A 335 -24.26 10.20 -73.78
C ARG A 335 -24.17 10.14 -72.26
N PHE A 336 -23.01 9.76 -71.71
CA PHE A 336 -22.85 9.60 -70.26
C PHE A 336 -23.18 10.85 -69.44
N PRO A 337 -22.64 12.06 -69.74
CA PRO A 337 -22.99 13.27 -68.99
C PRO A 337 -24.49 13.61 -69.04
N LEU A 338 -25.14 13.39 -70.19
CA LEU A 338 -26.58 13.62 -70.35
C LEU A 338 -27.41 12.60 -69.55
N GLU A 339 -27.03 11.33 -69.60
CA GLU A 339 -27.62 10.26 -68.80
C GLU A 339 -27.45 10.54 -67.31
N LEU A 340 -26.27 11.00 -66.88
CA LEU A 340 -26.02 11.38 -65.50
C LEU A 340 -26.92 12.52 -65.03
N MET A 341 -27.10 13.54 -65.88
CA MET A 341 -28.00 14.67 -65.58
C MET A 341 -29.46 14.22 -65.48
N ALA A 342 -29.91 13.30 -66.34
CA ALA A 342 -31.24 12.72 -66.29
C ALA A 342 -31.44 11.84 -65.03
N PHE A 343 -30.38 11.17 -64.57
CA PHE A 343 -30.43 10.26 -63.44
C PHE A 343 -30.25 10.93 -62.06
N LYS A 344 -29.71 12.16 -62.05
CA LYS A 344 -29.51 12.98 -60.84
C LYS A 344 -30.71 13.05 -59.88
N PRO A 345 -31.97 13.26 -60.34
CA PRO A 345 -33.13 13.31 -59.44
C PRO A 345 -33.39 11.99 -58.71
N VAL A 346 -33.18 10.85 -59.39
CA VAL A 346 -33.37 9.51 -58.80
C VAL A 346 -32.34 9.27 -57.70
N LEU A 347 -31.06 9.56 -57.98
CA LEU A 347 -29.98 9.46 -56.98
C LEU A 347 -30.24 10.36 -55.77
N ARG A 348 -30.68 11.60 -56.00
CA ARG A 348 -30.98 12.55 -54.93
C ARG A 348 -32.11 12.04 -54.03
N ALA A 349 -33.21 11.57 -54.62
CA ALA A 349 -34.34 11.04 -53.85
C ALA A 349 -33.96 9.78 -53.06
N PHE A 350 -33.17 8.89 -53.67
CA PHE A 350 -32.67 7.68 -53.04
C PHE A 350 -31.79 7.98 -51.82
N VAL A 351 -30.76 8.83 -51.97
CA VAL A 351 -29.83 9.15 -50.88
C VAL A 351 -30.51 9.95 -49.76
N ALA A 352 -31.44 10.86 -50.11
CA ALA A 352 -32.24 11.58 -49.13
C ALA A 352 -33.07 10.62 -48.25
N THR A 353 -33.67 9.58 -48.86
CA THR A 353 -34.40 8.55 -48.11
C THR A 353 -33.48 7.69 -47.25
N LEU A 354 -32.32 7.28 -47.79
CA LEU A 354 -31.32 6.43 -47.11
C LEU A 354 -30.73 7.11 -45.86
N LEU A 355 -30.43 8.41 -45.94
CA LEU A 355 -29.72 9.16 -44.90
C LEU A 355 -30.63 10.13 -44.12
N GLN A 356 -31.94 9.97 -44.22
CA GLN A 356 -32.91 10.78 -43.49
C GLN A 356 -32.63 10.73 -41.98
N ALA A 357 -32.45 11.89 -41.36
CA ALA A 357 -32.16 11.99 -39.94
C ALA A 357 -33.36 11.50 -39.09
N ASN A 358 -33.07 10.70 -38.07
CA ASN A 358 -34.04 10.28 -37.06
C ASN A 358 -33.66 10.91 -35.71
N PRO A 359 -34.53 11.73 -35.09
CA PRO A 359 -34.24 12.40 -33.81
C PRO A 359 -33.91 11.44 -32.65
N TYR A 360 -34.36 10.18 -32.74
CA TYR A 360 -34.19 9.17 -31.70
C TYR A 360 -32.94 8.30 -31.88
N GLN A 361 -32.11 8.57 -32.89
CA GLN A 361 -30.94 7.76 -33.22
C GLN A 361 -29.67 8.61 -33.36
N SER A 362 -28.50 7.97 -33.23
CA SER A 362 -27.22 8.63 -33.46
C SER A 362 -27.10 9.09 -34.91
N ALA A 363 -26.56 10.30 -35.12
CA ALA A 363 -26.30 10.81 -36.46
C ALA A 363 -25.42 9.85 -37.28
N THR A 364 -25.79 9.60 -38.52
CA THR A 364 -24.99 8.81 -39.46
C THR A 364 -23.82 9.64 -39.98
N LEU A 365 -22.66 9.01 -40.21
CA LEU A 365 -21.50 9.65 -40.81
C LEU A 365 -21.36 9.17 -42.26
N LEU A 366 -21.84 9.95 -43.23
CA LEU A 366 -21.56 9.70 -44.63
C LEU A 366 -20.15 10.20 -44.97
N ARG A 367 -19.22 9.28 -45.25
CA ARG A 367 -17.85 9.63 -45.59
C ARG A 367 -17.68 10.06 -47.04
N GLY A 368 -18.54 9.58 -47.93
CA GLY A 368 -18.56 9.97 -49.33
C GLY A 368 -19.45 9.07 -50.17
N PHE A 369 -19.61 9.46 -51.44
CA PHE A 369 -20.25 8.63 -52.46
C PHE A 369 -19.29 8.42 -53.63
N TYR A 370 -19.33 7.22 -54.21
CA TYR A 370 -18.36 6.77 -55.21
C TYR A 370 -19.04 5.97 -56.31
N PHE A 371 -18.50 6.04 -57.51
CA PHE A 371 -18.97 5.31 -58.68
C PHE A 371 -17.89 4.32 -59.12
N THR A 372 -18.29 3.07 -59.32
CA THR A 372 -17.38 1.96 -59.64
C THR A 372 -17.96 1.05 -60.71
N SER A 373 -17.06 0.44 -61.47
CA SER A 373 -17.40 -0.57 -62.47
C SER A 373 -16.57 -1.82 -62.23
N ALA A 374 -17.25 -2.95 -62.11
CA ALA A 374 -16.66 -4.28 -61.98
C ALA A 374 -17.02 -5.08 -63.23
N LEU A 375 -16.12 -5.96 -63.68
CA LEU A 375 -16.26 -6.80 -64.86
C LEU A 375 -17.67 -7.44 -64.94
N ASP A 376 -18.52 -6.96 -65.84
CA ASP A 376 -19.63 -7.78 -66.34
C ASP A 376 -19.88 -7.52 -67.82
N ALA A 377 -19.94 -8.61 -68.59
CA ALA A 377 -20.04 -8.62 -70.04
C ALA A 377 -21.50 -8.47 -70.52
N GLN A 378 -22.28 -7.62 -69.87
CA GLN A 378 -23.67 -7.36 -70.24
C GLN A 378 -23.77 -6.09 -71.09
N CYS A 379 -24.57 -6.13 -72.16
CA CYS A 379 -24.84 -4.96 -73.00
C CYS A 379 -25.45 -3.84 -72.14
N ALA A 380 -24.99 -2.60 -72.35
CA ALA A 380 -25.53 -1.43 -71.66
C ALA A 380 -27.07 -1.37 -71.76
N THR A 381 -27.73 -1.08 -70.63
CA THR A 381 -29.18 -1.00 -70.54
C THR A 381 -29.71 0.28 -71.21
N LEU A 382 -31.01 0.34 -71.50
CA LEU A 382 -31.60 1.55 -72.06
C LEU A 382 -31.57 2.68 -71.01
N GLY A 383 -30.74 3.70 -71.25
CA GLY A 383 -30.55 4.85 -70.36
C GLY A 383 -31.80 5.71 -70.16
N GLU A 384 -31.78 6.50 -69.08
CA GLU A 384 -32.91 7.34 -68.63
C GLU A 384 -33.14 8.55 -69.53
N HIS A 385 -32.09 9.20 -70.04
CA HIS A 385 -32.22 10.30 -70.99
C HIS A 385 -32.91 9.83 -72.28
N ILE A 386 -32.53 8.66 -72.80
CA ILE A 386 -33.19 8.11 -73.99
C ILE A 386 -34.61 7.66 -73.72
N ARG A 387 -34.92 7.14 -72.53
CA ARG A 387 -36.31 6.89 -72.14
C ARG A 387 -37.15 8.16 -72.13
N GLN A 388 -36.63 9.25 -71.57
CA GLN A 388 -37.33 10.53 -71.52
C GLN A 388 -37.55 11.10 -72.93
N VAL A 389 -36.53 11.03 -73.80
CA VAL A 389 -36.63 11.46 -75.19
C VAL A 389 -37.59 10.56 -75.98
N SER A 390 -37.49 9.24 -75.86
CA SER A 390 -38.36 8.29 -76.57
C SER A 390 -39.82 8.45 -76.14
N GLN A 391 -40.09 8.65 -74.85
CA GLN A 391 -41.42 8.93 -74.32
C GLN A 391 -41.96 10.28 -74.81
N ARG A 392 -41.14 11.33 -74.79
CA ARG A 392 -41.55 12.68 -75.20
C ARG A 392 -41.83 12.81 -76.69
N PHE A 393 -41.11 12.05 -77.53
CA PHE A 393 -41.22 12.12 -78.99
C PHE A 393 -41.84 10.88 -79.64
N ALA A 394 -42.37 9.93 -78.84
CA ALA A 394 -42.97 8.68 -79.31
C ALA A 394 -42.09 7.87 -80.28
N LEU A 395 -40.78 7.81 -80.01
CA LEU A 395 -39.79 7.09 -80.83
C LEU A 395 -39.66 5.63 -80.39
N ASP A 396 -39.43 4.71 -81.33
CA ASP A 396 -39.15 3.30 -81.03
C ASP A 396 -37.73 3.13 -80.44
N PRO A 397 -37.60 2.74 -79.15
CA PRO A 397 -36.30 2.61 -78.50
C PRO A 397 -35.44 1.47 -79.05
N GLN A 398 -35.98 0.54 -79.85
CA GLN A 398 -35.23 -0.60 -80.41
C GLN A 398 -34.38 -0.25 -81.64
N SER A 399 -34.53 0.95 -82.21
CA SER A 399 -33.88 1.36 -83.47
C SER A 399 -32.46 1.95 -83.32
N ILE A 400 -31.95 2.09 -82.08
CA ILE A 400 -30.65 2.73 -81.82
C ILE A 400 -29.56 1.65 -81.74
N PRO A 401 -28.58 1.61 -82.67
CA PRO A 401 -27.52 0.61 -82.63
C PRO A 401 -26.62 0.83 -81.40
N THR A 402 -26.70 -0.07 -80.43
CA THR A 402 -25.67 -0.23 -79.39
C THR A 402 -24.51 -0.98 -80.03
N LYS A 403 -23.48 -0.26 -80.50
CA LYS A 403 -22.23 -0.91 -80.93
C LYS A 403 -21.68 -1.70 -79.75
N GLY A 404 -21.63 -3.01 -79.92
CA GLY A 404 -21.17 -3.95 -78.91
C GLY A 404 -19.65 -4.01 -78.78
N ALA A 405 -19.25 -4.35 -77.56
CA ALA A 405 -18.02 -4.97 -77.10
C ALA A 405 -16.74 -4.11 -77.00
N ALA A 406 -16.20 -4.01 -75.78
CA ALA A 406 -14.75 -3.91 -75.54
C ALA A 406 -14.38 -4.38 -74.11
N GLN A 407 -13.12 -4.81 -73.96
CA GLN A 407 -12.55 -5.59 -72.86
C GLN A 407 -12.85 -5.07 -71.44
N PRO A 408 -13.11 -5.99 -70.48
CA PRO A 408 -13.52 -5.62 -69.14
C PRO A 408 -12.31 -5.21 -68.28
N GLN A 409 -12.14 -3.90 -68.07
CA GLN A 409 -11.24 -3.37 -67.05
C GLN A 409 -12.06 -2.83 -65.89
N SER A 410 -11.74 -3.23 -64.66
CA SER A 410 -12.35 -2.64 -63.47
C SER A 410 -11.92 -1.18 -63.34
N LEU A 411 -12.89 -0.27 -63.28
CA LEU A 411 -12.62 1.16 -63.17
C LEU A 411 -12.89 1.66 -61.74
N PHE A 412 -11.96 2.44 -61.21
CA PHE A 412 -12.05 3.20 -59.95
C PHE A 412 -12.14 2.41 -58.64
N ILE A 413 -12.33 1.09 -58.68
CA ILE A 413 -12.41 0.24 -57.49
C ILE A 413 -11.09 0.28 -56.70
N GLN A 414 -9.96 0.02 -57.36
CA GLN A 414 -8.65 0.01 -56.69
C GLN A 414 -8.31 1.36 -56.03
N SER A 415 -8.54 2.47 -56.74
CA SER A 415 -8.31 3.82 -56.20
C SER A 415 -9.17 4.11 -54.97
N LEU A 416 -10.42 3.62 -54.93
CA LEU A 416 -11.34 3.83 -53.80
C LEU A 416 -10.80 3.18 -52.52
N PHE A 417 -10.37 1.92 -52.61
CA PHE A 417 -9.83 1.21 -51.45
C PHE A 417 -8.52 1.83 -50.96
N GLN A 418 -7.56 2.04 -51.87
CA GLN A 418 -6.22 2.50 -51.52
C GLN A 418 -6.17 3.96 -51.05
N LYS A 419 -6.97 4.87 -51.64
CA LYS A 419 -6.87 6.32 -51.35
C LYS A 419 -7.88 6.80 -50.31
N VAL A 420 -8.96 6.06 -50.05
CA VAL A 420 -10.04 6.52 -49.16
C VAL A 420 -10.31 5.52 -48.04
N ILE A 421 -10.72 4.30 -48.37
CA ILE A 421 -11.25 3.36 -47.36
C ILE A 421 -10.15 2.96 -46.37
N ILE A 422 -8.99 2.51 -46.86
CA ILE A 422 -7.88 2.04 -46.01
C ILE A 422 -7.25 3.18 -45.18
N PRO A 423 -6.95 4.37 -45.74
CA PRO A 423 -6.44 5.50 -44.95
C PRO A 423 -7.36 5.94 -43.80
N ASP A 424 -8.67 5.75 -43.94
CA ASP A 424 -9.68 6.11 -42.95
C ASP A 424 -9.79 5.13 -41.76
N GLN A 425 -8.94 4.10 -41.67
CA GLN A 425 -8.98 3.04 -40.66
C GLN A 425 -9.13 3.49 -39.19
N HIS A 426 -8.68 4.69 -38.85
CA HIS A 426 -8.71 5.24 -37.50
C HIS A 426 -9.94 6.13 -37.20
N LEU A 427 -10.83 6.38 -38.16
CA LEU A 427 -11.96 7.30 -37.96
C LEU A 427 -12.92 6.83 -36.87
N VAL A 428 -13.26 5.54 -36.83
CA VAL A 428 -14.16 4.99 -35.81
C VAL A 428 -13.59 5.20 -34.40
N ALA A 429 -12.27 5.04 -34.23
CA ALA A 429 -11.60 5.22 -32.93
C ALA A 429 -11.77 6.64 -32.35
N LEU A 430 -11.93 7.66 -33.20
CA LEU A 430 -12.10 9.04 -32.79
C LEU A 430 -13.50 9.31 -32.21
N TYR A 431 -14.50 8.58 -32.70
CA TYR A 431 -15.91 8.79 -32.36
C TYR A 431 -16.49 7.69 -31.45
N SER A 432 -15.80 6.54 -31.34
CA SER A 432 -16.16 5.47 -30.42
C SER A 432 -15.76 5.83 -28.98
N ARG A 433 -16.71 6.32 -28.18
CA ARG A 433 -16.48 6.55 -26.74
C ARG A 433 -16.75 5.27 -25.98
N ASN A 434 -15.70 4.52 -25.62
CA ASN A 434 -15.84 3.27 -24.85
C ASN A 434 -16.25 3.55 -23.39
N ARG A 435 -17.55 3.81 -23.16
CA ARG A 435 -18.09 4.28 -21.87
C ARG A 435 -17.88 3.30 -20.71
N ARG A 436 -17.72 1.99 -20.97
CA ARG A 436 -17.51 0.96 -19.93
C ARG A 436 -16.08 1.01 -19.37
N GLU A 437 -15.06 0.96 -20.22
CA GLU A 437 -13.65 1.06 -19.78
C GLU A 437 -13.39 2.38 -19.04
N ASP A 438 -13.96 3.48 -19.53
CA ASP A 438 -13.84 4.81 -18.91
C ASP A 438 -14.43 4.91 -17.50
N ARG A 439 -15.56 4.23 -17.24
CA ARG A 439 -16.20 4.24 -15.90
C ARG A 439 -15.40 3.42 -14.90
N HIS A 440 -14.93 2.24 -15.29
CA HIS A 440 -14.10 1.41 -14.42
C HIS A 440 -12.77 2.11 -14.11
N LEU A 441 -12.07 2.66 -15.11
CA LEU A 441 -10.83 3.40 -14.87
C LEU A 441 -11.04 4.63 -13.98
N ARG A 442 -12.15 5.37 -14.14
CA ARG A 442 -12.48 6.49 -13.24
C ARG A 442 -12.77 6.02 -11.82
N GLY A 443 -13.50 4.92 -11.65
CA GLY A 443 -13.76 4.31 -10.34
C GLY A 443 -12.46 3.95 -9.61
N TRP A 444 -11.52 3.30 -10.29
CA TRP A 444 -10.20 2.97 -9.73
C TRP A 444 -9.37 4.21 -9.40
N ARG A 445 -9.39 5.25 -10.25
CA ARG A 445 -8.68 6.52 -9.99
C ARG A 445 -9.24 7.25 -8.77
N LEU A 446 -10.57 7.33 -8.66
CA LEU A 446 -11.24 7.96 -7.52
C LEU A 446 -11.02 7.16 -6.23
N GLY A 447 -11.08 5.82 -6.30
CA GLY A 447 -10.78 4.95 -5.17
C GLY A 447 -9.34 5.10 -4.67
N GLY A 448 -8.36 5.14 -5.58
CA GLY A 448 -6.96 5.38 -5.23
C GLY A 448 -6.72 6.75 -4.57
N ALA A 449 -7.35 7.81 -5.10
CA ALA A 449 -7.25 9.15 -4.54
C ALA A 449 -7.88 9.24 -3.14
N ALA A 450 -9.04 8.62 -2.92
CA ALA A 450 -9.72 8.58 -1.63
C ALA A 450 -8.88 7.84 -0.57
N LEU A 451 -8.28 6.71 -0.94
CA LEU A 451 -7.40 5.95 -0.03
C LEU A 451 -6.16 6.77 0.37
N ALA A 452 -5.53 7.46 -0.59
CA ALA A 452 -4.38 8.32 -0.30
C ALA A 452 -4.73 9.47 0.66
N LEU A 453 -5.89 10.11 0.47
CA LEU A 453 -6.40 11.13 1.39
C LEU A 453 -6.67 10.59 2.80
N ALA A 454 -7.25 9.39 2.90
CA ALA A 454 -7.50 8.75 4.20
C ALA A 454 -6.20 8.44 4.95
N VAL A 455 -5.17 7.93 4.27
CA VAL A 455 -3.86 7.65 4.86
C VAL A 455 -3.18 8.94 5.33
N CYS A 456 -3.16 9.99 4.50
CA CYS A 456 -2.61 11.29 4.89
C CYS A 456 -3.36 11.91 6.07
N GLY A 457 -4.69 11.80 6.10
CA GLY A 457 -5.51 12.26 7.21
C GLY A 457 -5.20 11.55 8.53
N ALA A 458 -5.08 10.22 8.50
CA ALA A 458 -4.70 9.44 9.67
C ALA A 458 -3.29 9.81 10.19
N TRP A 459 -2.33 10.01 9.28
CA TRP A 459 -0.98 10.46 9.62
C TRP A 459 -0.95 11.85 10.27
N GLY A 460 -1.71 12.80 9.72
CA GLY A 460 -1.84 14.15 10.28
C GLY A 460 -2.46 14.15 11.68
N MET A 461 -3.50 13.34 11.88
CA MET A 461 -4.13 13.17 13.19
C MET A 461 -3.15 12.59 14.23
N ALA A 462 -2.37 11.58 13.84
CA ALA A 462 -1.38 10.97 14.74
C ALA A 462 -0.26 11.93 15.14
N PHE A 463 0.22 12.75 14.21
CA PHE A 463 1.19 13.80 14.53
C PHE A 463 0.64 14.80 15.53
N TRP A 464 -0.57 15.30 15.30
CA TRP A 464 -1.17 16.33 16.14
C TRP A 464 -1.45 15.84 17.56
N GLN A 465 -1.93 14.60 17.70
CA GLN A 465 -2.13 13.98 19.03
C GLN A 465 -0.82 13.79 19.80
N ASN A 466 0.26 13.33 19.13
CA ASN A 466 1.57 13.21 19.78
C ASN A 466 2.11 14.57 20.21
N LYS A 467 1.97 15.61 19.35
CA LYS A 467 2.41 16.96 19.68
C LYS A 467 1.67 17.53 20.90
N MET A 468 0.33 17.42 20.90
CA MET A 468 -0.49 17.86 22.03
C MET A 468 -0.17 17.12 23.32
N ALA A 469 0.11 15.82 23.26
CA ALA A 469 0.49 15.04 24.45
C ALA A 469 1.81 15.54 25.08
N ILE A 470 2.78 15.92 24.24
CA ILE A 470 4.08 16.46 24.71
C ILE A 470 3.91 17.87 25.26
N GLU A 471 3.23 18.75 24.53
CA GLU A 471 2.98 20.13 24.97
C GLU A 471 2.17 20.16 26.28
N GLY A 472 1.18 19.27 26.41
CA GLY A 472 0.41 19.09 27.64
C GLY A 472 1.28 18.63 28.80
N LEU A 473 2.16 17.64 28.60
CA LEU A 473 3.09 17.18 29.64
C LEU A 473 4.02 18.31 30.13
N VAL A 474 4.59 19.08 29.20
CA VAL A 474 5.48 20.21 29.53
C VAL A 474 4.72 21.30 30.29
N GLY A 475 3.50 21.64 29.84
CA GLY A 475 2.64 22.61 30.51
C GLY A 475 2.26 22.19 31.92
N ASP A 476 1.82 20.93 32.11
CA ASP A 476 1.44 20.41 33.42
C ASP A 476 2.61 20.38 34.40
N LEU A 477 3.81 20.02 33.93
CA LEU A 477 5.02 20.04 34.76
C LEU A 477 5.43 21.46 35.16
N ALA A 478 5.25 22.44 34.28
CA ALA A 478 5.53 23.84 34.60
C ALA A 478 4.54 24.39 35.64
N LEU A 479 3.24 24.09 35.49
CA LEU A 479 2.20 24.50 36.44
C LEU A 479 2.40 23.88 37.82
N THR A 480 2.63 22.56 37.89
CA THR A 480 2.85 21.85 39.16
C THR A 480 4.15 22.29 39.85
N ALA A 481 5.20 22.59 39.09
CA ALA A 481 6.43 23.15 39.65
C ALA A 481 6.21 24.53 40.31
N GLN A 482 5.32 25.35 39.74
CA GLN A 482 4.97 26.65 40.32
C GLN A 482 4.13 26.47 41.61
N GLN A 483 3.17 25.55 41.61
CA GLN A 483 2.35 25.24 42.78
C GLN A 483 3.18 24.72 43.97
N ASP A 484 4.19 23.89 43.69
CA ASP A 484 5.12 23.40 44.71
C ASP A 484 6.01 24.54 45.24
N ALA A 485 6.43 25.48 44.39
CA ALA A 485 7.21 26.65 44.81
C ALA A 485 6.42 27.59 45.72
N ASP A 486 5.09 27.68 45.52
CA ASP A 486 4.19 28.50 46.33
C ASP A 486 3.82 27.85 47.68
N SER A 487 4.30 26.62 47.96
CA SER A 487 4.04 25.86 49.19
C SER A 487 5.28 25.79 50.10
N PRO A 488 5.58 26.85 50.89
CA PRO A 488 6.76 26.87 51.75
C PRO A 488 6.68 25.79 52.84
N GLY A 489 7.55 24.78 52.75
CA GLY A 489 7.60 23.63 53.68
C GLY A 489 7.33 22.28 53.03
N ALA A 490 7.04 22.23 51.73
CA ALA A 490 6.90 20.98 51.00
C ALA A 490 8.24 20.21 50.96
N TYR A 491 8.22 18.96 51.43
CA TYR A 491 9.42 18.11 51.50
C TYR A 491 9.92 17.63 50.12
N ALA A 492 9.02 17.49 49.14
CA ALA A 492 9.29 16.77 47.89
C ALA A 492 8.84 17.47 46.60
N GLY A 493 8.18 18.64 46.69
CA GLY A 493 7.38 19.16 45.58
C GLY A 493 6.35 18.12 45.14
N TRP A 494 5.37 17.85 46.02
CA TRP A 494 4.48 16.69 45.90
C TRP A 494 3.71 16.64 44.59
N GLN A 495 3.32 17.79 44.04
CA GLN A 495 2.52 17.84 42.83
C GLN A 495 3.34 17.50 41.59
N ARG A 496 4.54 18.07 41.47
CA ARG A 496 5.46 17.77 40.37
C ARG A 496 5.91 16.32 40.39
N LEU A 497 6.26 15.80 41.57
CA LEU A 497 6.69 14.40 41.71
C LEU A 497 5.56 13.42 41.38
N ASP A 498 4.32 13.71 41.81
CA ASP A 498 3.16 12.88 41.46
C ASP A 498 2.79 12.99 39.98
N ARG A 499 3.01 14.15 39.33
CA ARG A 499 2.81 14.30 37.88
C ARG A 499 3.83 13.46 37.10
N LEU A 500 5.10 13.50 37.49
CA LEU A 500 6.15 12.66 36.90
C LEU A 500 5.83 11.17 37.08
N ARG A 501 5.39 10.75 38.27
CA ARG A 501 4.94 9.37 38.55
C ARG A 501 3.80 8.96 37.62
N ALA A 502 2.76 9.78 37.50
CA ALA A 502 1.59 9.49 36.67
C ALA A 502 1.97 9.38 35.19
N SER A 503 2.85 10.25 34.69
CA SER A 503 3.36 10.19 33.32
C SER A 503 4.23 8.95 33.09
N ALA A 504 5.14 8.63 34.00
CA ALA A 504 5.96 7.42 33.94
C ALA A 504 5.10 6.15 33.90
N ALA A 505 4.09 6.04 34.79
CA ALA A 505 3.15 4.92 34.81
C ALA A 505 2.33 4.82 33.51
N GLY A 506 1.87 5.95 32.98
CA GLY A 506 1.12 6.04 31.73
C GLY A 506 1.91 5.52 30.54
N TYR A 507 3.14 5.99 30.35
CA TYR A 507 3.99 5.54 29.26
C TYR A 507 4.44 4.08 29.42
N TYR A 508 4.82 3.67 30.64
CA TYR A 508 5.23 2.30 30.93
C TYR A 508 4.11 1.28 30.66
N SER A 509 2.87 1.59 31.07
CA SER A 509 1.72 0.71 30.81
C SER A 509 1.40 0.61 29.30
N GLN A 510 1.52 1.70 28.54
CA GLN A 510 1.34 1.71 27.09
C GLN A 510 2.43 0.92 26.36
N HIS A 511 3.66 0.93 26.88
CA HIS A 511 4.79 0.22 26.30
C HIS A 511 4.66 -1.31 26.48
N ARG A 512 4.26 -1.75 27.68
CA ARG A 512 4.41 -3.16 28.08
C ARG A 512 3.10 -3.92 28.31
N GLN A 513 1.99 -3.26 28.62
CA GLN A 513 0.74 -3.92 29.00
C GLN A 513 -0.36 -3.76 27.94
N THR A 514 -0.79 -2.52 27.69
CA THR A 514 -1.98 -2.23 26.87
C THR A 514 -1.66 -2.00 25.40
N GLY A 515 -0.43 -1.56 25.11
CA GLY A 515 -0.03 -1.14 23.78
C GLY A 515 -0.53 0.27 23.42
N VAL A 516 0.30 1.01 22.69
CA VAL A 516 -0.03 2.33 22.15
C VAL A 516 -1.29 2.31 21.23
N PRO A 517 -2.24 3.25 21.35
CA PRO A 517 -3.37 3.35 20.43
C PRO A 517 -2.97 3.55 18.96
N TRP A 518 -3.77 3.03 18.02
CA TRP A 518 -3.51 3.19 16.57
C TRP A 518 -3.50 4.65 16.12
N SER A 519 -4.29 5.49 16.78
CA SER A 519 -4.31 6.94 16.54
C SER A 519 -2.98 7.63 16.86
N LEU A 520 -2.14 7.02 17.70
CA LEU A 520 -0.79 7.48 18.02
C LEU A 520 0.28 6.68 17.26
N ARG A 521 -0.04 5.46 16.80
CA ARG A 521 0.85 4.52 16.12
C ARG A 521 0.79 4.65 14.59
N LEU A 522 1.66 5.49 14.03
CA LEU A 522 1.94 5.50 12.58
C LEU A 522 3.43 5.76 12.29
N GLY A 523 4.32 5.25 13.17
CA GLY A 523 5.75 5.58 13.15
C GLY A 523 6.10 6.95 13.74
N LEU A 524 5.12 7.62 14.36
CA LEU A 524 5.23 8.97 14.90
C LEU A 524 5.16 9.04 16.44
N TYR A 525 4.96 7.91 17.11
CA TYR A 525 4.84 7.88 18.56
C TYR A 525 6.18 8.18 19.24
N GLN A 526 6.19 9.23 20.07
CA GLN A 526 7.39 9.70 20.76
C GLN A 526 7.55 9.13 22.18
N GLY A 527 6.54 8.41 22.69
CA GLY A 527 6.58 7.88 24.07
C GLY A 527 7.77 6.93 24.31
N TRP A 528 8.23 6.19 23.29
CA TRP A 528 9.43 5.33 23.40
C TRP A 528 10.71 6.11 23.77
N VAL A 529 10.80 7.39 23.38
CA VAL A 529 11.95 8.26 23.65
C VAL A 529 11.75 9.06 24.94
N ILE A 530 10.50 9.36 25.29
CA ILE A 530 10.13 10.20 26.43
C ILE A 530 10.10 9.37 27.72
N GLU A 531 9.57 8.15 27.68
CA GLU A 531 9.42 7.28 28.85
C GLU A 531 10.73 7.14 29.66
N PRO A 532 11.88 6.75 29.06
CA PRO A 532 13.09 6.53 29.85
C PRO A 532 13.57 7.81 30.52
N LYS A 533 13.45 8.97 29.84
CA LYS A 533 13.85 10.27 30.39
C LYS A 533 12.96 10.71 31.54
N VAL A 534 11.64 10.50 31.43
CA VAL A 534 10.69 10.82 32.50
C VAL A 534 10.92 9.91 33.70
N ARG A 535 11.15 8.61 33.47
CA ARG A 535 11.46 7.64 34.53
C ARG A 535 12.77 7.95 35.24
N GLU A 536 13.83 8.23 34.49
CA GLU A 536 15.14 8.63 35.03
C GLU A 536 15.01 9.85 35.95
N HIS A 537 14.34 10.92 35.48
CA HIS A 537 14.17 12.13 36.28
C HIS A 537 13.27 11.89 37.51
N TYR A 538 12.20 11.10 37.36
CA TYR A 538 11.34 10.71 38.48
C TYR A 538 12.11 9.94 39.56
N PHE A 539 12.86 8.92 39.18
CA PHE A 539 13.60 8.09 40.12
C PHE A 539 14.76 8.83 40.77
N ALA A 540 15.43 9.75 40.07
CA ALA A 540 16.46 10.60 40.67
C ALA A 540 15.89 11.49 41.80
N GLU A 541 14.72 12.10 41.59
CA GLU A 541 14.06 12.87 42.65
C GLU A 541 13.55 11.97 43.78
N LEU A 542 12.98 10.81 43.44
CA LEU A 542 12.49 9.86 44.42
C LEU A 542 13.63 9.26 45.28
N GLU A 543 14.80 9.02 44.70
CA GLU A 543 15.98 8.53 45.41
C GLU A 543 16.43 9.53 46.48
N ARG A 544 16.45 10.82 46.15
CA ARG A 544 16.80 11.91 47.06
C ARG A 544 15.78 12.08 48.18
N VAL A 545 14.49 12.05 47.84
CA VAL A 545 13.39 12.40 48.75
C VAL A 545 12.94 11.20 49.61
N MET A 546 12.90 10.00 49.04
CA MET A 546 12.40 8.79 49.69
C MET A 546 13.52 7.81 50.02
N LEU A 547 14.25 7.34 49.01
CA LEU A 547 15.13 6.17 49.18
C LEU A 547 16.29 6.43 50.15
N THR A 548 17.00 7.55 50.00
CA THR A 548 18.16 7.89 50.83
C THR A 548 17.76 8.08 52.31
N PRO A 549 16.74 8.89 52.65
CA PRO A 549 16.27 9.03 54.02
C PRO A 549 15.74 7.71 54.63
N THR A 550 15.06 6.89 53.83
CA THR A 550 14.59 5.56 54.27
C THR A 550 15.78 4.64 54.56
N ALA A 551 16.79 4.64 53.69
CA ALA A 551 18.02 3.86 53.88
C ALA A 551 18.78 4.29 55.14
N ASP A 552 18.89 5.59 55.39
CA ASP A 552 19.53 6.16 56.58
C ASP A 552 18.77 5.77 57.86
N ASN A 553 17.44 5.85 57.84
CA ASN A 553 16.60 5.47 58.98
C ASN A 553 16.64 3.96 59.25
N LEU A 554 16.62 3.12 58.20
CA LEU A 554 16.82 1.67 58.32
C LEU A 554 18.20 1.35 58.91
N THR A 555 19.24 1.98 58.38
CA THR A 555 20.64 1.80 58.84
C THR A 555 20.80 2.20 60.30
N ARG A 556 20.24 3.37 60.68
CA ARG A 556 20.26 3.85 62.05
C ARG A 556 19.52 2.89 62.98
N SER A 557 18.32 2.45 62.61
CA SER A 557 17.52 1.51 63.40
C SER A 557 18.26 0.19 63.62
N LEU A 558 18.88 -0.38 62.58
CA LEU A 558 19.68 -1.60 62.67
C LEU A 558 20.95 -1.42 63.54
N SER A 559 21.60 -0.25 63.45
CA SER A 559 22.79 0.06 64.25
C SER A 559 22.46 0.28 65.74
N LEU A 560 21.25 0.76 66.05
CA LEU A 560 20.79 0.98 67.42
C LEU A 560 20.25 -0.29 68.08
N LEU A 561 19.93 -1.35 67.32
CA LEU A 561 19.40 -2.61 67.87
C LEU A 561 20.19 -3.14 69.09
N PRO A 562 21.54 -3.17 69.09
CA PRO A 562 22.32 -3.68 70.23
C PRO A 562 22.31 -2.74 71.45
N THR A 563 21.93 -1.47 71.26
CA THR A 563 21.91 -0.46 72.34
C THR A 563 20.62 -0.48 73.15
N ILE A 564 19.57 -1.14 72.65
CA ILE A 564 18.27 -1.25 73.33
C ILE A 564 18.42 -2.21 74.52
N LYS A 565 18.12 -1.73 75.73
CA LYS A 565 18.22 -2.52 76.97
C LYS A 565 17.19 -3.65 76.97
N VAL A 566 17.66 -4.91 77.00
CA VAL A 566 16.79 -6.10 77.04
C VAL A 566 16.30 -6.39 78.46
N TYR A 567 15.00 -6.66 78.61
CA TYR A 567 14.40 -7.07 79.88
C TYR A 567 15.02 -8.36 80.43
N GLN A 568 15.44 -8.34 81.70
CA GLN A 568 15.92 -9.52 82.43
C GLN A 568 14.88 -9.94 83.48
N ARG A 569 14.68 -11.25 83.68
CA ARG A 569 13.68 -11.81 84.61
C ARG A 569 13.80 -11.31 86.06
N ASN A 570 14.97 -10.79 86.45
CA ASN A 570 15.25 -10.31 87.81
C ASN A 570 15.14 -8.77 87.97
N THR A 571 14.79 -8.05 86.91
CA THR A 571 14.59 -6.58 86.93
C THR A 571 13.10 -6.24 86.92
N GLN A 572 12.70 -5.17 87.64
CA GLN A 572 11.30 -4.97 88.04
C GLN A 572 10.36 -4.44 86.96
N ASP A 573 10.81 -3.78 85.88
CA ASP A 573 9.86 -3.11 84.98
C ASP A 573 10.08 -3.37 83.48
N LYS A 574 8.98 -3.71 82.80
CA LYS A 574 8.88 -3.69 81.34
C LYS A 574 8.60 -2.26 80.91
N HIS A 575 9.37 -1.75 79.96
CA HIS A 575 9.16 -0.41 79.43
C HIS A 575 9.04 -0.43 77.91
N PRO A 576 8.25 0.49 77.32
CA PRO A 576 8.24 0.69 75.88
C PRO A 576 9.62 1.17 75.42
N VAL A 577 10.02 0.77 74.22
CA VAL A 577 11.27 1.25 73.62
C VAL A 577 11.03 2.67 73.10
N THR A 578 11.73 3.65 73.69
CA THR A 578 11.66 5.07 73.32
C THR A 578 13.03 5.57 72.84
N GLY A 579 13.06 6.70 72.12
CA GLY A 579 14.30 7.34 71.66
C GLY A 579 14.87 6.83 70.33
N VAL A 580 14.08 6.07 69.55
CA VAL A 580 14.42 5.67 68.18
C VAL A 580 13.66 6.56 67.20
N ASP A 581 14.18 7.77 66.96
CA ASP A 581 13.52 8.79 66.14
C ASP A 581 13.56 8.50 64.63
N SER A 582 14.14 7.36 64.23
CA SER A 582 14.23 6.89 62.84
C SER A 582 13.05 6.03 62.40
N VAL A 583 12.11 5.69 63.29
CA VAL A 583 10.99 4.81 62.99
C VAL A 583 9.68 5.39 63.49
N GLU A 584 8.59 5.12 62.76
CA GLU A 584 7.23 5.44 63.20
C GLU A 584 6.90 4.81 64.57
N PRO A 585 6.23 5.53 65.49
CA PRO A 585 5.91 5.00 66.82
C PRO A 585 5.15 3.67 66.81
N ARG A 586 4.32 3.43 65.79
CA ARG A 586 3.55 2.18 65.63
C ARG A 586 4.40 0.95 65.33
N ALA A 587 5.59 1.14 64.76
CA ALA A 587 6.48 0.06 64.35
C ALA A 587 7.58 -0.21 65.39
N LEU A 588 7.66 0.61 66.44
CA LEU A 588 8.55 0.36 67.56
C LEU A 588 8.15 -0.92 68.33
N PRO A 589 9.12 -1.59 68.99
CA PRO A 589 8.81 -2.68 69.90
C PRO A 589 7.84 -2.20 71.00
N GLN A 590 6.74 -2.93 71.20
CA GLN A 590 5.76 -2.64 72.25
C GLN A 590 6.38 -2.65 73.66
N ASP A 591 7.42 -3.48 73.84
CA ASP A 591 8.20 -3.58 75.06
C ASP A 591 9.65 -4.01 74.77
N ASN A 592 10.47 -3.95 75.81
CA ASN A 592 11.88 -4.32 75.76
C ASN A 592 12.16 -5.82 75.94
N ARG A 593 11.19 -6.71 75.68
CA ARG A 593 11.45 -8.17 75.67
C ARG A 593 12.31 -8.55 74.48
N ALA A 594 13.19 -9.55 74.68
CA ALA A 594 14.04 -10.07 73.61
C ALA A 594 13.24 -10.48 72.35
N ALA A 595 12.07 -11.11 72.52
CA ALA A 595 11.20 -11.48 71.40
C ALA A 595 10.62 -10.28 70.64
N SER A 596 10.24 -9.20 71.33
CA SER A 596 9.70 -7.98 70.72
C SER A 596 10.78 -7.21 69.96
N ILE A 597 11.97 -7.10 70.53
CA ILE A 597 13.14 -6.48 69.90
C ILE A 597 13.60 -7.31 68.69
N ALA A 598 13.62 -8.65 68.81
CA ALA A 598 13.96 -9.54 67.70
C ALA A 598 12.95 -9.44 66.54
N LYS A 599 11.65 -9.34 66.84
CA LYS A 599 10.60 -9.15 65.81
C LYS A 599 10.79 -7.83 65.07
N PHE A 600 11.04 -6.75 65.79
CA PHE A 600 11.34 -5.44 65.20
C PHE A 600 12.60 -5.50 64.33
N GLY A 601 13.72 -5.98 64.87
CA GLY A 601 14.97 -6.10 64.13
C GLY A 601 14.87 -6.99 62.89
N LYS A 602 14.09 -8.08 62.96
CA LYS A 602 13.80 -8.93 61.80
C LYS A 602 13.05 -8.17 60.71
N ALA A 603 11.97 -7.47 61.07
CA ALA A 603 11.21 -6.67 60.11
C ALA A 603 12.06 -5.55 59.48
N THR A 604 12.86 -4.84 60.28
CA THR A 604 13.79 -3.80 59.78
C THR A 604 14.83 -4.39 58.83
N LEU A 605 15.42 -5.54 59.17
CA LEU A 605 16.43 -6.20 58.36
C LEU A 605 15.84 -6.73 57.04
N GLU A 606 14.64 -7.30 57.08
CA GLU A 606 13.91 -7.75 55.88
C GLU A 606 13.61 -6.56 54.96
N THR A 607 13.09 -5.45 55.46
CA THR A 607 12.85 -4.24 54.64
C THR A 607 14.16 -3.69 54.05
N TYR A 608 15.26 -3.66 54.80
CA TYR A 608 16.56 -3.24 54.28
C TYR A 608 17.04 -4.14 53.14
N GLN A 609 16.94 -5.46 53.31
CA GLN A 609 17.35 -6.43 52.29
C GLN A 609 16.51 -6.30 51.01
N MET A 610 15.19 -6.13 51.13
CA MET A 610 14.29 -5.97 49.98
C MET A 610 14.60 -4.74 49.12
N LEU A 611 15.20 -3.71 49.71
CA LEU A 611 15.64 -2.49 49.00
C LEU A 611 17.05 -2.59 48.44
N ALA A 612 17.83 -3.58 48.91
CA ALA A 612 19.22 -3.71 48.55
C ALA A 612 19.39 -4.21 47.12
N LYS A 613 20.54 -3.89 46.52
CA LYS A 613 20.86 -4.28 45.15
C LYS A 613 21.03 -5.80 45.01
N SER A 614 21.58 -6.48 46.01
CA SER A 614 21.75 -7.94 45.99
C SER A 614 20.44 -8.74 45.93
N TRP A 615 19.30 -8.14 46.30
CA TRP A 615 17.97 -8.77 46.29
C TRP A 615 17.14 -8.39 45.06
N GLN A 616 17.79 -8.06 43.94
CA GLN A 616 17.10 -7.73 42.69
C GLN A 616 16.37 -8.97 42.14
N GLY A 617 15.06 -8.84 41.88
CA GLY A 617 14.20 -9.91 41.37
C GLY A 617 13.56 -10.79 42.45
N GLU A 618 14.00 -10.69 43.70
CA GLU A 618 13.43 -11.42 44.85
C GLU A 618 12.62 -10.52 45.79
N ALA A 619 12.51 -9.23 45.47
CA ALA A 619 11.82 -8.25 46.29
C ALA A 619 10.29 -8.42 46.22
N ASP A 620 9.63 -8.51 47.39
CA ASP A 620 8.17 -8.55 47.51
C ASP A 620 7.57 -7.13 47.52
N PRO A 621 6.81 -6.73 46.49
CA PRO A 621 6.15 -5.43 46.42
C PRO A 621 5.17 -5.15 47.56
N LEU A 622 4.46 -6.18 48.04
CA LEU A 622 3.42 -6.01 49.06
C LEU A 622 4.05 -5.73 50.43
N LEU A 623 5.15 -6.42 50.74
CA LEU A 623 5.89 -6.21 51.98
C LEU A 623 6.50 -4.79 52.02
N LEU A 624 7.09 -4.33 50.92
CA LEU A 624 7.65 -2.98 50.82
C LEU A 624 6.57 -1.91 50.98
N LYS A 625 5.41 -2.09 50.35
CA LYS A 625 4.28 -1.18 50.49
C LYS A 625 3.79 -1.05 51.93
N GLN A 626 3.90 -2.11 52.73
CA GLN A 626 3.50 -2.12 54.14
C GLN A 626 4.56 -1.52 55.07
N THR A 627 5.84 -1.81 54.82
CA THR A 627 6.94 -1.53 55.75
C THR A 627 7.71 -0.25 55.46
N MET A 628 7.81 0.20 54.20
CA MET A 628 8.47 1.47 53.86
C MET A 628 7.92 2.71 54.60
N PRO A 629 6.59 2.88 54.79
CA PRO A 629 6.06 4.02 55.52
C PRO A 629 6.72 4.19 56.90
N ASP A 630 7.01 3.08 57.59
CA ASP A 630 7.55 3.09 58.96
C ASP A 630 8.93 3.73 59.05
N TYR A 631 9.67 3.80 57.95
CA TYR A 631 11.04 4.33 57.89
C TYR A 631 11.15 5.60 57.05
N TRP A 632 10.13 5.97 56.25
CA TRP A 632 10.14 7.21 55.49
C TRP A 632 9.37 8.35 56.17
N TYR A 633 8.18 8.05 56.71
CA TYR A 633 7.28 9.05 57.31
C TYR A 633 7.93 9.87 58.44
N PRO A 634 8.83 9.32 59.27
CA PRO A 634 9.53 10.11 60.28
C PRO A 634 10.38 11.23 59.68
N SER A 635 10.93 11.04 58.47
CA SER A 635 11.70 12.06 57.76
C SER A 635 10.80 13.20 57.25
N ILE A 636 9.61 12.87 56.76
CA ILE A 636 8.59 13.86 56.36
C ILE A 636 8.16 14.70 57.57
N ALA A 637 7.81 14.03 58.67
CA ALA A 637 7.39 14.70 59.91
C ALA A 637 8.47 15.61 60.49
N ARG A 638 9.73 15.15 60.46
CA ARG A 638 10.88 15.93 60.94
C ARG A 638 11.14 17.17 60.09
N HIS A 639 11.06 17.02 58.76
CA HIS A 639 11.29 18.15 57.86
C HIS A 639 10.21 19.22 57.99
N ILE A 640 8.93 18.82 57.98
CA ILE A 640 7.81 19.76 58.12
C ILE A 640 7.89 20.50 59.44
N ARG A 641 8.17 19.79 60.55
CA ARG A 641 8.38 20.43 61.85
C ARG A 641 9.52 21.44 61.84
N ALA A 642 10.61 21.14 61.14
CA ALA A 642 11.77 22.03 61.03
C ALA A 642 11.51 23.24 60.12
N SER A 643 10.73 23.09 59.05
CA SER A 643 10.52 24.14 58.04
C SER A 643 9.35 25.06 58.35
N THR A 644 8.24 24.55 58.93
CA THR A 644 7.01 25.32 59.16
C THR A 644 6.69 25.51 60.64
N GLY A 645 7.38 24.81 61.55
CA GLY A 645 7.05 24.80 62.98
C GLY A 645 5.79 23.99 63.32
N ALA A 646 5.13 23.37 62.34
CA ALA A 646 3.94 22.56 62.57
C ALA A 646 4.28 21.26 63.33
N ALA A 647 3.41 20.85 64.25
CA ALA A 647 3.63 19.67 65.09
C ALA A 647 3.49 18.34 64.31
N GLN A 648 2.62 18.33 63.28
CA GLN A 648 2.28 17.15 62.47
C GLN A 648 2.15 17.51 60.98
N PRO A 649 2.53 16.60 60.06
CA PRO A 649 2.26 16.74 58.62
C PRO A 649 0.79 16.81 58.28
N GLU A 650 0.47 17.38 57.12
CA GLU A 650 -0.90 17.36 56.62
C GLU A 650 -1.28 15.95 56.15
N ALA A 651 -2.57 15.59 56.24
CA ALA A 651 -3.05 14.31 55.73
C ALA A 651 -2.74 14.13 54.23
N ALA A 652 -2.67 15.23 53.47
CA ALA A 652 -2.30 15.23 52.06
C ALA A 652 -0.87 14.72 51.83
N ASP A 653 0.10 15.10 52.66
CA ASP A 653 1.52 14.71 52.52
C ASP A 653 1.68 13.18 52.54
N TYR A 654 1.01 12.52 53.49
CA TYR A 654 1.04 11.06 53.60
C TYR A 654 0.28 10.37 52.47
N LEU A 655 -0.76 10.98 51.91
CA LEU A 655 -1.44 10.46 50.72
C LEU A 655 -0.56 10.55 49.47
N TYR A 656 0.22 11.63 49.30
CA TYR A 656 1.22 11.73 48.24
C TYR A 656 2.35 10.71 48.42
N ALA A 657 2.89 10.62 49.63
CA ALA A 657 3.93 9.66 49.99
C ALA A 657 3.48 8.21 49.73
N GLY A 658 2.28 7.83 50.18
CA GLY A 658 1.73 6.50 49.95
C GLY A 658 1.60 6.14 48.47
N ARG A 659 1.28 7.11 47.59
CA ARG A 659 1.25 6.90 46.13
C ARG A 659 2.64 6.66 45.54
N GLN A 660 3.68 7.34 46.05
CA GLN A 660 5.06 7.10 45.61
C GLN A 660 5.53 5.71 46.03
N ILE A 661 5.29 5.32 47.29
CA ILE A 661 5.63 3.99 47.79
C ILE A 661 4.94 2.90 46.98
N ALA A 662 3.65 3.05 46.69
CA ALA A 662 2.89 2.07 45.91
C ALA A 662 3.51 1.88 44.52
N PHE A 663 3.78 2.97 43.80
CA PHE A 663 4.37 2.90 42.46
C PHE A 663 5.80 2.34 42.48
N TYR A 664 6.65 2.80 43.39
CA TYR A 664 8.01 2.28 43.54
C TYR A 664 8.02 0.77 43.85
N SER A 665 7.16 0.34 44.79
CA SER A 665 7.08 -1.08 45.18
C SER A 665 6.60 -1.95 44.03
N GLU A 666 5.63 -1.49 43.23
CA GLU A 666 5.17 -2.20 42.02
C GLU A 666 6.27 -2.29 40.95
N GLN A 667 7.16 -1.30 40.88
CA GLN A 667 8.24 -1.25 39.91
C GLN A 667 9.55 -1.88 40.42
N ILE A 668 9.64 -2.32 41.68
CA ILE A 668 10.90 -2.68 42.35
C ILE A 668 11.77 -3.69 41.58
N ASN A 669 11.16 -4.58 40.81
CA ASN A 669 11.85 -5.63 40.05
C ASN A 669 12.31 -5.18 38.65
N GLU A 670 12.01 -3.94 38.25
CA GLU A 670 12.52 -3.34 37.02
C GLU A 670 14.00 -2.95 37.16
N PRO A 671 14.80 -3.08 36.08
CA PRO A 671 16.26 -2.91 36.15
C PRO A 671 16.70 -1.45 36.32
N ASP A 672 15.84 -0.48 36.00
CA ASP A 672 16.12 0.95 36.06
C ASP A 672 15.72 1.60 37.40
N VAL A 673 15.16 0.82 38.33
CA VAL A 673 14.73 1.33 39.65
C VAL A 673 15.93 1.44 40.59
N PRO A 674 16.14 2.60 41.23
CA PRO A 674 17.25 2.81 42.16
C PRO A 674 17.07 1.94 43.40
N ARG A 675 18.19 1.43 43.94
CA ARG A 675 18.24 0.50 45.09
C ARG A 675 19.37 0.90 46.02
N ILE A 676 19.26 0.52 47.29
CA ILE A 676 20.29 0.85 48.28
C ILE A 676 21.52 -0.05 48.11
N MET A 677 22.69 0.48 48.46
CA MET A 677 23.93 -0.31 48.47
C MET A 677 23.93 -1.30 49.64
N ASP A 678 24.40 -2.51 49.36
CA ASP A 678 24.56 -3.57 50.36
C ASP A 678 25.64 -3.21 51.40
N ASN A 679 25.31 -3.41 52.68
CA ASN A 679 26.27 -3.36 53.79
C ASN A 679 26.31 -4.71 54.50
N ALA A 680 27.24 -5.58 54.08
CA ALA A 680 27.39 -6.94 54.60
C ALA A 680 27.65 -6.99 56.11
N PHE A 681 28.39 -6.02 56.65
CA PHE A 681 28.65 -5.91 58.09
C PHE A 681 27.36 -5.61 58.87
N LEU A 682 26.58 -4.64 58.42
CA LEU A 682 25.31 -4.30 59.06
C LEU A 682 24.34 -5.49 59.03
N VAL A 683 24.23 -6.15 57.87
CA VAL A 683 23.34 -7.30 57.70
C VAL A 683 23.75 -8.47 58.61
N SER A 684 25.04 -8.83 58.62
CA SER A 684 25.54 -9.96 59.41
C SER A 684 25.48 -9.66 60.92
N SER A 685 25.90 -8.45 61.33
CA SER A 685 25.85 -8.02 62.74
C SER A 685 24.41 -8.00 63.26
N SER A 686 23.46 -7.42 62.52
CA SER A 686 22.05 -7.40 62.92
C SER A 686 21.45 -8.80 62.96
N ARG A 687 21.73 -9.65 61.96
CA ARG A 687 21.25 -11.05 61.93
C ARG A 687 21.76 -11.85 63.14
N ASN A 688 23.05 -11.74 63.46
CA ASN A 688 23.65 -12.44 64.60
C ASN A 688 23.05 -11.97 65.93
N TYR A 689 22.87 -10.65 66.09
CA TYR A 689 22.21 -10.10 67.28
C TYR A 689 20.77 -10.59 67.42
N ILE A 690 19.96 -10.53 66.36
CA ILE A 690 18.57 -11.02 66.35
C ILE A 690 18.52 -12.50 66.73
N ASN A 691 19.39 -13.34 66.18
CA ASN A 691 19.47 -14.77 66.51
C ASN A 691 19.83 -15.00 67.98
N SER A 692 20.73 -14.19 68.55
CA SER A 692 21.10 -14.27 69.97
C SER A 692 19.92 -13.95 70.90
N LEU A 693 19.05 -13.00 70.51
CA LEU A 693 17.83 -12.67 71.26
C LEU A 693 16.81 -13.81 71.24
N LEU A 694 16.71 -14.54 70.12
CA LEU A 694 15.76 -15.64 69.95
C LEU A 694 16.21 -16.93 70.64
N ALA A 695 17.52 -17.20 70.68
CA ALA A 695 18.08 -18.42 71.26
C ALA A 695 18.06 -18.45 72.81
N GLN A 696 17.72 -17.34 73.48
CA GLN A 696 17.74 -17.16 74.95
C GLN A 696 19.08 -17.45 75.65
N SER A 697 20.14 -17.80 74.92
CA SER A 697 21.49 -17.92 75.42
C SER A 697 22.21 -16.58 75.24
N LEU A 698 22.22 -15.74 76.28
CA LEU A 698 23.19 -14.65 76.39
C LEU A 698 24.59 -15.19 76.76
N ARG A 699 25.01 -16.32 76.17
CA ARG A 699 26.43 -16.64 76.05
C ARG A 699 26.89 -15.91 74.79
N ALA A 700 27.47 -14.74 74.97
CA ALA A 700 28.01 -13.96 73.86
C ALA A 700 29.11 -14.79 73.17
N ILE A 701 28.73 -15.46 72.09
CA ILE A 701 29.63 -15.86 71.02
C ILE A 701 29.45 -14.76 69.98
N GLU A 702 30.30 -13.74 70.04
CA GLU A 702 30.28 -12.69 69.02
C GLU A 702 31.25 -13.11 67.92
N THR A 703 30.74 -13.56 66.78
CA THR A 703 31.57 -13.77 65.58
C THR A 703 31.45 -12.54 64.68
N ILE A 704 32.52 -11.76 64.59
CA ILE A 704 32.62 -10.59 63.74
C ILE A 704 33.26 -11.02 62.42
N THR A 705 32.49 -11.07 61.35
CA THR A 705 33.01 -11.40 60.02
C THR A 705 33.37 -10.12 59.27
N LEU A 706 34.61 -10.03 58.81
CA LEU A 706 35.14 -8.92 58.04
C LEU A 706 35.57 -9.42 56.67
N GLU A 707 35.06 -8.82 55.60
CA GLU A 707 35.45 -9.17 54.24
C GLU A 707 36.90 -8.80 53.99
N SER A 708 37.69 -9.75 53.49
CA SER A 708 39.12 -9.56 53.31
C SER A 708 39.44 -8.50 52.27
N ASP A 709 38.55 -8.29 51.30
CA ASP A 709 38.74 -7.33 50.21
C ASP A 709 38.39 -5.89 50.64
N THR A 710 37.67 -5.72 51.75
CA THR A 710 37.47 -4.40 52.39
C THR A 710 38.59 -4.07 53.37
N LEU A 711 39.22 -5.09 53.96
CA LEU A 711 40.34 -4.95 54.91
C LEU A 711 41.69 -4.74 54.22
N PHE A 712 42.01 -5.52 53.18
CA PHE A 712 43.32 -5.54 52.54
C PHE A 712 43.24 -5.12 51.07
N ALA A 713 44.34 -4.61 50.52
CA ALA A 713 44.51 -4.53 49.08
C ALA A 713 44.48 -5.94 48.44
N PHE A 714 44.02 -6.03 47.19
CA PHE A 714 43.86 -7.31 46.49
C PHE A 714 45.15 -8.14 46.51
N GLY A 715 45.04 -9.42 46.90
CA GLY A 715 46.17 -10.35 46.98
C GLY A 715 47.21 -10.07 48.08
N ARG A 716 46.98 -9.08 48.95
CA ARG A 716 47.88 -8.74 50.07
C ARG A 716 47.31 -9.21 51.41
N ALA A 717 48.16 -9.19 52.43
CA ALA A 717 47.86 -9.66 53.78
C ALA A 717 48.68 -8.95 54.87
N ASP A 718 49.56 -8.01 54.51
CA ASP A 718 50.48 -7.31 55.41
C ASP A 718 49.85 -6.04 56.00
N LEU A 719 50.42 -5.56 57.12
CA LEU A 719 49.91 -4.42 57.86
C LEU A 719 49.91 -3.10 57.06
N GLN A 720 50.85 -2.94 56.10
CA GLN A 720 50.92 -1.76 55.25
C GLN A 720 49.80 -1.76 54.21
N SER A 721 49.37 -2.94 53.77
CA SER A 721 48.25 -3.13 52.83
C SER A 721 46.84 -3.00 53.42
N LEU A 722 46.71 -2.76 54.74
CA LEU A 722 45.43 -2.46 55.37
C LEU A 722 44.86 -1.15 54.85
N LYS A 723 43.67 -1.21 54.26
CA LYS A 723 42.94 -0.04 53.78
C LYS A 723 42.53 0.86 54.94
N GLU A 724 42.36 2.15 54.67
CA GLU A 724 42.00 3.15 55.68
C GLU A 724 40.67 2.81 56.39
N GLY A 725 39.64 2.42 55.64
CA GLY A 725 38.36 1.94 56.18
C GLY A 725 38.50 0.70 57.07
N GLY A 726 39.36 -0.25 56.69
CA GLY A 726 39.64 -1.44 57.49
C GLY A 726 40.35 -1.13 58.81
N ARG A 727 41.26 -0.15 58.83
CA ARG A 727 41.92 0.32 60.06
C ARG A 727 40.95 0.97 61.03
N LEU A 728 39.99 1.76 60.53
CA LEU A 728 38.93 2.37 61.34
C LEU A 728 38.03 1.31 61.97
N GLN A 729 37.57 0.32 61.17
CA GLN A 729 36.75 -0.79 61.66
C GLN A 729 37.49 -1.61 62.73
N LEU A 730 38.74 -2.00 62.48
CA LEU A 730 39.55 -2.73 63.46
C LEU A 730 39.83 -1.90 64.72
N GLY A 731 39.96 -0.58 64.60
CA GLY A 731 40.11 0.33 65.74
C GLY A 731 38.87 0.38 66.62
N GLN A 732 37.68 0.39 66.01
CA GLN A 732 36.40 0.32 66.73
C GLN A 732 36.23 -1.03 67.43
N ILE A 733 36.61 -2.13 66.77
CA ILE A 733 36.58 -3.47 67.37
C ILE A 733 37.53 -3.53 68.57
N ALA A 734 38.76 -3.03 68.45
CA ALA A 734 39.71 -2.98 69.57
C ALA A 734 39.14 -2.19 70.76
N ALA A 735 38.56 -1.01 70.51
CA ALA A 735 37.93 -0.21 71.56
C ALA A 735 36.75 -0.94 72.22
N LYS A 736 35.93 -1.65 71.44
CA LYS A 736 34.82 -2.46 71.96
C LYS A 736 35.31 -3.61 72.84
N LEU A 737 36.34 -4.33 72.40
CA LEU A 737 36.93 -5.44 73.15
C LEU A 737 37.52 -4.97 74.49
N LEU A 738 38.21 -3.82 74.50
CA LEU A 738 38.77 -3.23 75.72
C LEU A 738 37.71 -2.74 76.72
N ASN A 739 36.55 -2.31 76.22
CA ASN A 739 35.45 -1.83 77.05
C ASN A 739 34.45 -2.93 77.45
N THR A 740 34.68 -4.18 77.04
CA THR A 740 33.82 -5.31 77.38
C THR A 740 34.36 -6.03 78.62
N PRO A 741 33.65 -6.06 79.75
CA PRO A 741 34.07 -6.82 80.92
C PRO A 741 33.95 -8.34 80.66
N ASN A 742 34.86 -9.14 81.22
CA ASN A 742 34.88 -10.62 81.14
C ASN A 742 35.03 -11.21 79.72
N VAL A 743 35.81 -10.54 78.84
CA VAL A 743 36.20 -11.11 77.54
C VAL A 743 37.08 -12.34 77.76
N GLY A 744 36.67 -13.48 77.19
CA GLY A 744 37.46 -14.70 77.19
C GLY A 744 38.32 -14.84 75.94
N THR A 745 38.40 -16.05 75.38
CA THR A 745 39.28 -16.32 74.24
C THR A 745 38.74 -15.69 72.95
N ILE A 746 39.59 -14.91 72.29
CA ILE A 746 39.37 -14.32 70.97
C ILE A 746 40.09 -15.18 69.93
N VAL A 747 39.35 -15.75 68.98
CA VAL A 747 39.88 -16.56 67.88
C VAL A 747 39.71 -15.80 66.57
N ILE A 748 40.80 -15.46 65.91
CA ILE A 748 40.83 -14.80 64.61
C ILE A 748 41.08 -15.86 63.55
N ALA A 749 40.05 -16.21 62.77
CA ALA A 749 40.12 -17.20 61.70
C ALA A 749 40.17 -16.51 60.34
N GLY A 750 41.25 -16.68 59.60
CA GLY A 750 41.37 -16.20 58.23
C GLY A 750 40.92 -17.27 57.23
N HIS A 751 40.10 -16.87 56.25
CA HIS A 751 39.58 -17.71 55.18
C HIS A 751 39.98 -17.20 53.80
N ALA A 752 40.08 -18.13 52.84
CA ALA A 752 40.32 -17.85 51.44
C ALA A 752 39.27 -18.54 50.58
N ASP A 753 39.08 -18.07 49.35
CA ASP A 753 38.24 -18.76 48.38
C ASP A 753 38.92 -20.03 47.85
N GLN A 754 38.21 -20.78 47.02
CA GLN A 754 38.72 -22.03 46.43
C GLN A 754 39.61 -21.77 45.20
N ILE A 755 39.92 -20.50 44.88
CA ILE A 755 40.74 -20.15 43.73
C ILE A 755 42.22 -20.27 44.15
N GLY A 756 42.97 -21.12 43.44
CA GLY A 756 44.39 -21.35 43.70
C GLY A 756 44.68 -22.60 44.52
N ASP A 757 45.96 -22.77 44.88
CA ASP A 757 46.44 -23.94 45.62
C ASP A 757 46.08 -23.88 47.12
N ALA A 758 45.77 -25.05 47.70
CA ALA A 758 45.30 -25.16 49.07
C ALA A 758 46.34 -24.72 50.11
N ASP A 759 47.63 -24.99 49.89
CA ASP A 759 48.70 -24.58 50.80
C ASP A 759 48.97 -23.08 50.70
N SER A 760 48.87 -22.53 49.49
CA SER A 760 48.93 -21.07 49.28
C SER A 760 47.78 -20.35 49.99
N ASN A 761 46.56 -20.86 49.87
CA ASN A 761 45.38 -20.29 50.50
C ASN A 761 45.44 -20.36 52.03
N LEU A 762 45.97 -21.46 52.57
CA LEU A 762 46.22 -21.60 54.00
C LEU A 762 47.24 -20.58 54.54
N ARG A 763 48.33 -20.35 53.80
CA ARG A 763 49.35 -19.35 54.18
C ARG A 763 48.79 -17.93 54.18
N VAL A 764 48.11 -17.54 53.10
CA VAL A 764 47.55 -16.18 52.95
C VAL A 764 46.48 -15.93 54.01
N SER A 765 45.60 -16.90 54.25
CA SER A 765 44.55 -16.75 55.25
C SER A 765 45.11 -16.66 56.68
N ARG A 766 46.13 -17.47 57.01
CA ARG A 766 46.86 -17.37 58.28
C ARG A 766 47.55 -16.02 58.43
N GLN A 767 48.23 -15.55 57.39
CA GLN A 767 48.95 -14.27 57.41
C GLN A 767 47.99 -13.10 57.67
N ARG A 768 46.80 -13.11 57.06
CA ARG A 768 45.75 -12.11 57.31
C ARG A 768 45.29 -12.12 58.77
N ALA A 769 45.05 -13.31 59.33
CA ALA A 769 44.66 -13.47 60.72
C ALA A 769 45.76 -12.96 61.70
N GLU A 770 47.03 -13.27 61.43
CA GLU A 770 48.17 -12.80 62.22
C GLU A 770 48.36 -11.27 62.13
N THR A 771 48.14 -10.68 60.95
CA THR A 771 48.19 -9.23 60.79
C THR A 771 47.11 -8.53 61.62
N ILE A 772 45.90 -9.08 61.66
CA ILE A 772 44.81 -8.53 62.49
C ILE A 772 45.11 -8.72 63.97
N LYS A 773 45.62 -9.89 64.38
CA LYS A 773 46.10 -10.12 65.74
C LYS A 773 47.13 -9.07 66.16
N THR A 774 48.14 -8.85 65.32
CA THR A 774 49.19 -7.86 65.55
C THR A 774 48.61 -6.46 65.71
N TYR A 775 47.63 -6.10 64.87
CA TYR A 775 46.96 -4.80 64.95
C TYR A 775 46.16 -4.63 66.26
N LEU A 776 45.38 -5.63 66.66
CA LEU A 776 44.57 -5.58 67.89
C LEU A 776 45.43 -5.55 69.15
N VAL A 777 46.50 -6.35 69.19
CA VAL A 777 47.50 -6.31 70.29
C VAL A 777 48.18 -4.95 70.34
N GLY A 778 48.56 -4.38 69.19
CA GLY A 778 49.11 -3.03 69.10
C GLY A 778 48.15 -1.92 69.54
N LYS A 779 46.84 -2.21 69.63
CA LYS A 779 45.80 -1.31 70.18
C LYS A 779 45.48 -1.58 71.65
N GLY A 780 46.17 -2.52 72.30
CA GLY A 780 46.07 -2.77 73.74
C GLY A 780 45.32 -4.05 74.14
N VAL A 781 44.82 -4.85 73.19
CA VAL A 781 44.15 -6.13 73.51
C VAL A 781 45.18 -7.14 74.03
N PRO A 782 44.96 -7.80 75.19
CA PRO A 782 45.93 -8.75 75.76
C PRO A 782 46.24 -9.91 74.81
N GLN A 783 47.53 -10.16 74.57
CA GLN A 783 47.99 -11.14 73.58
C GLN A 783 47.59 -12.58 73.94
N GLU A 784 47.55 -12.91 75.22
CA GLU A 784 47.16 -14.20 75.78
C GLU A 784 45.70 -14.57 75.50
N LEU A 785 44.84 -13.59 75.22
CA LEU A 785 43.45 -13.82 74.86
C LEU A 785 43.26 -14.04 73.36
N VAL A 786 44.24 -13.69 72.52
CA VAL A 786 44.07 -13.66 71.05
C VAL A 786 44.83 -14.79 70.36
N THR A 787 44.09 -15.68 69.69
CA THR A 787 44.63 -16.77 68.87
C THR A 787 44.34 -16.51 67.40
N ALA A 788 45.34 -16.59 66.52
CA ALA A 788 45.17 -16.47 65.08
C ALA A 788 45.27 -17.84 64.40
N VAL A 789 44.33 -18.16 63.52
CA VAL A 789 44.21 -19.45 62.82
C VAL A 789 43.99 -19.19 61.33
N GLY A 790 44.70 -19.93 60.48
CA GLY A 790 44.40 -19.98 59.05
C GLY A 790 43.53 -21.19 58.74
N GLU A 791 42.34 -20.96 58.19
CA GLU A 791 41.42 -22.03 57.76
C GLU A 791 41.52 -22.35 56.25
N GLY A 792 42.30 -21.56 55.50
CA GLY A 792 42.40 -21.66 54.05
C GLY A 792 41.03 -21.66 53.37
N SER A 793 40.85 -22.54 52.39
CA SER A 793 39.59 -22.77 51.68
C SER A 793 38.72 -23.89 52.29
N ARG A 794 39.06 -24.37 53.51
CA ARG A 794 38.45 -25.57 54.12
C ARG A 794 37.02 -25.34 54.64
N ARG A 795 36.66 -24.09 54.90
CA ARG A 795 35.34 -23.66 55.41
C ARG A 795 34.70 -22.58 54.51
N PRO A 796 34.21 -22.95 53.31
CA PRO A 796 33.54 -22.02 52.41
C PRO A 796 32.14 -21.66 52.94
N LEU A 797 31.76 -20.38 52.86
CA LEU A 797 30.39 -19.90 53.10
C LEU A 797 29.51 -20.12 51.88
N VAL A 798 30.06 -19.90 50.69
CA VAL A 798 29.34 -20.01 49.41
C VAL A 798 30.04 -21.04 48.54
N ARG A 799 29.25 -21.91 47.91
CA ARG A 799 29.71 -22.83 46.86
C ARG A 799 29.16 -22.34 45.54
N CYS A 800 30.04 -21.99 44.63
CA CYS A 800 29.70 -21.51 43.29
C CYS A 800 29.95 -22.61 42.26
N ASP A 801 29.22 -22.55 41.15
CA ASP A 801 29.49 -23.42 40.01
C ASP A 801 30.82 -23.04 39.37
N THR A 802 31.75 -23.99 39.30
CA THR A 802 33.07 -23.81 38.69
C THR A 802 33.02 -23.60 37.18
N ALA A 803 31.87 -23.84 36.53
CA ALA A 803 31.65 -23.57 35.11
C ALA A 803 31.35 -22.09 34.80
N LEU A 804 31.17 -21.23 35.81
CA LEU A 804 30.95 -19.80 35.61
C LEU A 804 32.15 -19.11 34.92
N PRO A 805 31.92 -18.07 34.09
CA PRO A 805 32.99 -17.22 33.59
C PRO A 805 33.84 -16.68 34.74
N ARG A 806 35.16 -16.56 34.53
CA ARG A 806 36.13 -16.28 35.59
C ARG A 806 35.79 -15.06 36.45
N ASN A 807 35.28 -13.98 35.85
CA ASN A 807 34.91 -12.77 36.60
C ASN A 807 33.67 -12.98 37.47
N ASP A 808 32.67 -13.67 36.95
CA ASP A 808 31.43 -13.99 37.67
C ASP A 808 31.70 -15.00 38.79
N LEU A 809 32.62 -15.94 38.56
CA LEU A 809 33.09 -16.89 39.56
C LEU A 809 33.84 -16.19 40.71
N ILE A 810 34.71 -15.23 40.40
CA ILE A 810 35.44 -14.44 41.41
C ILE A 810 34.48 -13.60 42.27
N SER A 811 33.46 -13.00 41.64
CA SER A 811 32.40 -12.24 42.31
C SER A 811 31.53 -13.15 43.20
N CYS A 812 31.09 -14.30 42.67
CA CYS A 812 30.32 -15.28 43.44
C CYS A 812 31.09 -15.82 44.66
N LEU A 813 32.40 -16.05 44.53
CA LEU A 813 33.26 -16.57 45.61
C LEU A 813 33.79 -15.49 46.55
N GLU A 814 33.54 -14.20 46.30
CA GLU A 814 33.99 -13.07 47.12
C GLU A 814 33.69 -13.24 48.62
N PRO A 815 32.49 -13.71 49.04
CA PRO A 815 32.18 -13.89 50.46
C PRO A 815 33.10 -14.88 51.19
N ASN A 816 33.79 -15.78 50.47
CA ASN A 816 34.72 -16.73 51.07
C ASN A 816 36.05 -16.11 51.50
N ARG A 817 36.45 -14.98 50.89
CA ARG A 817 37.66 -14.23 51.26
C ARG A 817 37.34 -13.32 52.44
N ARG A 818 37.48 -13.83 53.67
CA ARG A 818 37.08 -13.10 54.88
C ARG A 818 37.96 -13.44 56.08
N VAL A 819 37.84 -12.65 57.13
CA VAL A 819 38.41 -12.92 58.46
C VAL A 819 37.28 -12.88 59.48
N GLU A 820 37.15 -13.93 60.27
CA GLU A 820 36.21 -14.02 61.38
C GLU A 820 36.95 -13.79 62.70
N ILE A 821 36.42 -12.90 63.54
CA ILE A 821 36.90 -12.67 64.90
C ILE A 821 35.83 -13.21 65.83
N GLU A 822 36.07 -14.39 66.37
CA GLU A 822 35.18 -15.05 67.32
C GLU A 822 35.59 -14.69 68.75
N VAL A 823 34.74 -13.98 69.47
CA VAL A 823 34.91 -13.64 70.87
C VAL A 823 34.10 -14.62 71.71
N ARG A 824 34.78 -15.41 72.54
CA ARG A 824 34.16 -16.34 73.49
C ARG A 824 34.22 -15.75 74.89
N ALA A 825 33.14 -15.87 75.66
CA ALA A 825 33.18 -15.54 77.08
C ALA A 825 34.08 -16.54 77.84
N GLN A 826 34.72 -16.08 78.92
CA GLN A 826 35.37 -16.99 79.88
C GLN A 826 34.29 -17.91 80.48
N PRO A 827 34.54 -19.23 80.59
CA PRO A 827 33.56 -20.19 81.09
C PRO A 827 33.17 -19.96 82.56
#